data_AF-A0A1B9YK02-F1
#
_entry.id   AF-A0A1B9YK02-F1
#
_cell.length_a   1.000
_cell.length_b   1.000
_cell.length_c   1.000
_cell.angle_alpha   90.00
_cell.angle_beta   90.00
_cell.angle_gamma   90.00
#
_symmetry.space_group_name_H-M   'P 1'
#
loop_
_entity.id
_entity.type
_entity.pdbx_description
1 polymer ?
#
loop_
_entity_poly.entity_id
_entity_poly.type
_entity_poly.pdbx_seq_one_letter_code
_entity_poly.pdbx_strand_id
1 'polypeptide(L)'
;MKHRILVVGLAAAVIGAAGLMTRSEQGASAGVVRIAEHERMLSYWRSLDLTSQTLSAGPVPAAWNAGLFLDVQTLNSVLDQVNGLTARYGGQGVLANVTVTVTSVRLKPRNGALGAELDLVAAHSGFSLPLKATANVTYQGVAKSAPNASPVLSLRIEPIEFSSSARSDNAERSFLTTLLPDLLVLFADPHSLEIRLRLPDQLSVPLGFEKQQTVPVNGGEGSVSYTASMERGTVEERLAYPGLVFTKDGIWLLARMDEKQLLEPEPKQATAVPTDLPKAIAELETSVSTKLQRVSLPSGGAELYIGKSSFLSLAEKLRNLEPSKRRVTFVTTGQNGHLAGRRQSLGVLGNIGVQAGLLDNNSGSGSVDFNFGQASWDDNGLKLPLTAAMSAEAKVQLNIDVIASGVVRTSVGLVGQGNGSLTAGAKPVLLGTGEQSIAAVQFTDSCSTVRADIRTDGVLKTDFGWTKVPSVGGRISSPVGPLPPVLVLDRRPFFVRTPTRTIGNWSISPRYPAFVMNMRPSRFGSNPEGLELAVSLETTPVVLQGDGSDQDQRLSAAERSTREQADKISAASSKTLKGVVAAGTCPGSSEFALLLGDLEFGESNDLVRLLVVLGKLPEAALDAAKRLPGEVSPEKIKGWIDNPGDSFKRGEAGRQLDRLQHETSPEKVQGWVEKPVESFERSTPGQIVKDPIGAFKKLF
;
A
#
# COMPACT_ATOMS: atom_id res chain seq x y z
N MET A 1 -15.11 -5.31 13.27
CA MET A 1 -14.98 -5.39 14.75
C MET A 1 -15.75 -4.25 15.38
N LYS A 2 -16.37 -4.52 16.54
CA LYS A 2 -17.44 -3.72 17.17
C LYS A 2 -17.01 -2.28 17.49
N HIS A 3 -17.70 -1.29 16.95
CA HIS A 3 -17.62 0.12 17.37
C HIS A 3 -18.77 0.42 18.31
N ARG A 4 -18.48 0.42 19.61
CA ARG A 4 -19.40 0.86 20.67
C ARG A 4 -18.60 1.44 21.83
N ILE A 5 -19.12 2.57 22.32
CA ILE A 5 -19.00 3.14 23.67
C ILE A 5 -17.72 3.95 23.94
N LEU A 6 -17.95 5.26 23.86
CA LEU A 6 -17.20 6.35 24.46
C LEU A 6 -17.91 6.71 25.77
N VAL A 7 -17.55 6.09 26.91
CA VAL A 7 -17.94 6.56 28.26
C VAL A 7 -16.91 6.07 29.31
N VAL A 8 -16.59 6.97 30.26
CA VAL A 8 -16.19 6.80 31.68
C VAL A 8 -14.73 7.07 32.07
N GLY A 9 -14.57 8.04 33.00
CA GLY A 9 -13.44 8.23 33.95
C GLY A 9 -13.24 9.73 34.27
N LEU A 10 -13.98 10.44 35.14
CA LEU A 10 -14.56 10.24 36.48
C LEU A 10 -13.64 10.72 37.64
N ALA A 11 -13.95 11.92 38.14
CA ALA A 11 -13.90 12.46 39.51
C ALA A 11 -12.76 12.10 40.51
N ALA A 12 -12.04 13.13 41.02
CA ALA A 12 -12.09 13.61 42.42
C ALA A 12 -10.90 14.55 42.81
N ALA A 13 -11.19 15.49 43.72
CA ALA A 13 -10.34 16.49 44.41
C ALA A 13 -10.02 17.76 43.60
N VAL A 14 -10.55 18.96 43.92
CA VAL A 14 -10.56 19.64 45.24
C VAL A 14 -11.91 20.31 45.54
N ILE A 15 -12.46 20.01 46.72
CA ILE A 15 -13.50 20.78 47.41
C ILE A 15 -12.81 21.92 48.16
N GLY A 16 -13.29 23.15 48.03
CA GLY A 16 -12.91 24.25 48.92
C GLY A 16 -13.37 25.63 48.45
N ALA A 17 -14.46 26.11 49.05
CA ALA A 17 -14.93 27.50 49.07
C ALA A 17 -15.75 28.01 47.86
N ALA A 18 -17.09 27.92 47.96
CA ALA A 18 -18.00 29.02 47.64
C ALA A 18 -19.44 28.69 48.13
N GLY A 19 -19.59 28.44 49.43
CA GLY A 19 -20.80 28.81 50.15
C GLY A 19 -20.57 30.20 50.73
N LEU A 20 -21.54 31.11 50.57
CA LEU A 20 -21.52 32.55 50.88
C LEU A 20 -21.10 33.47 49.72
N MET A 21 -22.05 33.75 48.83
CA MET A 21 -22.10 35.06 48.16
C MET A 21 -23.50 35.65 48.33
N THR A 22 -23.67 36.42 49.41
CA THR A 22 -24.60 37.54 49.45
C THR A 22 -23.77 38.79 49.76
N ARG A 23 -23.80 39.77 48.84
CA ARG A 23 -23.18 41.11 48.93
C ARG A 23 -21.63 41.20 48.87
N SER A 24 -21.01 40.89 47.73
CA SER A 24 -19.68 41.45 47.35
C SER A 24 -19.40 41.50 45.82
N GLU A 25 -20.44 41.59 44.99
CA GLU A 25 -20.39 41.25 43.55
C GLU A 25 -19.63 42.21 42.61
N GLN A 26 -19.12 43.35 43.07
CA GLN A 26 -18.35 44.27 42.19
C GLN A 26 -16.82 44.06 42.25
N GLY A 27 -16.27 43.44 43.29
CA GLY A 27 -14.82 43.18 43.41
C GLY A 27 -14.40 41.80 42.88
N ALA A 28 -15.25 40.78 43.06
CA ALA A 28 -14.95 39.40 42.66
C ALA A 28 -14.98 39.20 41.14
N SER A 29 -15.88 39.90 40.43
CA SER A 29 -15.99 39.84 38.97
C SER A 29 -14.74 40.38 38.25
N ALA A 30 -14.15 41.47 38.75
CA ALA A 30 -12.91 42.03 38.20
C ALA A 30 -11.70 41.09 38.39
N GLY A 31 -11.64 40.35 39.50
CA GLY A 31 -10.59 39.36 39.75
C GLY A 31 -10.69 38.13 38.83
N VAL A 32 -11.90 37.59 38.66
CA VAL A 32 -12.15 36.44 37.76
C VAL A 32 -11.88 36.80 36.30
N VAL A 33 -12.25 38.01 35.86
CA VAL A 33 -11.97 38.50 34.50
C VAL A 33 -10.47 38.61 34.23
N ARG A 34 -9.68 39.11 35.19
CA ARG A 34 -8.20 39.20 35.06
C ARG A 34 -7.52 37.83 34.99
N ILE A 35 -7.99 36.86 35.77
CA ILE A 35 -7.46 35.49 35.72
C ILE A 35 -7.78 34.85 34.37
N ALA A 36 -9.03 34.98 33.90
CA ALA A 36 -9.44 34.45 32.60
C ALA A 36 -8.66 35.08 31.43
N GLU A 37 -8.42 36.39 31.49
CA GLU A 37 -7.63 37.11 30.48
C GLU A 37 -6.16 36.64 30.46
N HIS A 38 -5.55 36.45 31.62
CA HIS A 38 -4.19 35.93 31.74
C HIS A 38 -4.05 34.52 31.18
N GLU A 39 -4.96 33.60 31.57
CA GLU A 39 -4.98 32.23 31.05
C GLU A 39 -5.19 32.19 29.53
N ARG A 40 -6.06 33.05 28.99
CA ARG A 40 -6.25 33.21 27.55
C ARG A 40 -4.98 33.67 26.84
N MET A 41 -4.27 34.65 27.39
CA MET A 41 -3.00 35.12 26.82
C MET A 41 -1.92 34.04 26.88
N LEU A 42 -1.86 33.25 27.95
CA LEU A 42 -0.95 32.12 28.06
C LEU A 42 -1.26 31.01 27.04
N SER A 43 -2.54 30.66 26.88
CA SER A 43 -3.01 29.70 25.86
C SER A 43 -2.60 30.14 24.46
N TYR A 44 -2.79 31.43 24.16
CA TYR A 44 -2.37 32.02 22.89
C TYR A 44 -0.85 31.97 22.67
N TRP A 45 -0.07 32.35 23.69
CA TRP A 45 1.38 32.29 23.63
C TRP A 45 1.88 30.86 23.41
N ARG A 46 1.29 29.86 24.08
CA ARG A 46 1.66 28.43 23.90
C ARG A 46 1.40 27.96 22.47
N SER A 47 0.25 28.34 21.90
CA SER A 47 -0.08 28.03 20.50
C SER A 47 0.92 28.65 19.51
N LEU A 48 1.36 29.88 19.76
CA LEU A 48 2.39 30.56 18.96
C LEU A 48 3.77 29.90 19.11
N ASP A 49 4.14 29.48 20.32
CA ASP A 49 5.41 28.81 20.58
C ASP A 49 5.46 27.46 19.85
N LEU A 50 4.40 26.64 19.93
CA LEU A 50 4.29 25.38 19.19
C LEU A 50 4.38 25.59 17.67
N THR A 51 3.72 26.63 17.15
CA THR A 51 3.84 27.02 15.74
C THR A 51 5.28 27.39 15.38
N SER A 52 5.95 28.19 16.23
CA SER A 52 7.35 28.60 16.04
C SER A 52 8.31 27.42 16.08
N GLN A 53 8.11 26.46 16.99
CA GLN A 53 8.89 25.23 17.09
C GLN A 53 8.73 24.40 15.81
N THR A 54 7.49 24.24 15.33
CA THR A 54 7.18 23.54 14.07
C THR A 54 7.88 24.20 12.88
N LEU A 55 7.78 25.52 12.74
CA LEU A 55 8.46 26.26 11.66
C LEU A 55 9.99 26.23 11.74
N SER A 56 10.55 26.03 12.94
CA SER A 56 12.00 25.93 13.14
C SER A 56 12.54 24.54 12.77
N ALA A 57 11.66 23.53 12.69
CA ALA A 57 12.04 22.16 12.38
C ALA A 57 12.34 21.94 10.88
N GLY A 58 11.97 22.88 10.01
CA GLY A 58 12.34 22.89 8.58
C GLY A 58 11.28 23.56 7.69
N PRO A 59 11.58 23.72 6.37
CA PRO A 59 10.62 24.23 5.38
C PRO A 59 9.28 23.48 5.37
N VAL A 60 8.18 24.21 5.26
CA VAL A 60 6.81 23.64 5.19
C VAL A 60 6.27 23.73 3.76
N PRO A 61 5.77 22.64 3.16
CA PRO A 61 5.67 21.28 3.72
C PRO A 61 6.90 20.38 3.42
N ALA A 62 7.89 20.85 2.65
CA ALA A 62 8.96 20.00 2.09
C ALA A 62 9.81 19.20 3.11
N ALA A 63 10.01 19.70 4.33
CA ALA A 63 10.78 19.00 5.37
C ALA A 63 9.94 17.99 6.18
N TRP A 64 8.73 17.67 5.74
CA TRP A 64 7.75 16.87 6.46
C TRP A 64 7.39 15.59 5.71
N ASN A 65 7.04 14.54 6.45
CA ASN A 65 6.67 13.24 5.85
C ASN A 65 5.25 13.26 5.29
N ALA A 66 4.35 14.01 5.94
CA ALA A 66 3.01 14.26 5.43
C ALA A 66 2.49 15.61 5.93
N GLY A 67 1.52 16.15 5.20
CA GLY A 67 0.83 17.38 5.58
C GLY A 67 -0.60 17.40 5.06
N LEU A 68 -1.49 18.02 5.81
CA LEU A 68 -2.83 18.39 5.37
C LEU A 68 -2.97 19.90 5.48
N PHE A 69 -3.21 20.57 4.36
CA PHE A 69 -3.60 21.97 4.31
C PHE A 69 -5.10 22.08 4.19
N LEU A 70 -5.70 22.97 4.98
CA LEU A 70 -7.09 23.38 4.87
C LEU A 70 -7.13 24.88 4.68
N ASP A 71 -7.55 25.33 3.50
CA ASP A 71 -7.75 26.76 3.27
C ASP A 71 -8.94 27.31 4.06
N VAL A 72 -8.97 28.63 4.18
CA VAL A 72 -9.99 29.34 4.97
C VAL A 72 -11.38 29.18 4.36
N GLN A 73 -11.49 29.03 3.04
CA GLN A 73 -12.78 28.81 2.37
C GLN A 73 -13.35 27.43 2.74
N THR A 74 -12.53 26.39 2.72
CA THR A 74 -12.88 25.03 3.14
C THR A 74 -13.26 25.00 4.62
N LEU A 75 -12.47 25.64 5.48
CA LEU A 75 -12.78 25.73 6.90
C LEU A 75 -14.11 26.46 7.15
N ASN A 76 -14.37 27.59 6.48
CA ASN A 76 -15.64 28.29 6.59
C ASN A 76 -16.82 27.46 6.07
N SER A 77 -16.66 26.71 4.97
CA SER A 77 -17.71 25.82 4.45
C SER A 77 -18.08 24.69 5.43
N VAL A 78 -17.09 24.16 6.15
CA VAL A 78 -17.34 23.21 7.25
C VAL A 78 -18.03 23.89 8.43
N LEU A 79 -17.64 25.13 8.76
CA LEU A 79 -18.24 25.90 9.84
C LEU A 79 -19.66 26.38 9.53
N ASP A 80 -20.06 26.48 8.26
CA ASP A 80 -21.45 26.76 7.91
C ASP A 80 -22.42 25.71 8.47
N GLN A 81 -21.94 24.49 8.77
CA GLN A 81 -22.72 23.45 9.41
C GLN A 81 -23.03 23.76 10.90
N VAL A 82 -22.29 24.69 11.51
CA VAL A 82 -22.53 25.19 12.87
C VAL A 82 -23.64 26.26 12.89
N ASN A 83 -23.98 26.86 11.74
CA ASN A 83 -25.03 27.87 11.67
C ASN A 83 -26.39 27.28 12.08
N GLY A 84 -27.02 27.92 13.08
CA GLY A 84 -28.24 27.48 13.74
C GLY A 84 -28.01 26.53 14.91
N LEU A 85 -26.76 26.31 15.36
CA LEU A 85 -26.48 25.66 16.64
C LEU A 85 -27.11 26.48 17.76
N THR A 86 -27.79 25.80 18.68
CA THR A 86 -28.53 26.42 19.79
C THR A 86 -27.94 25.96 21.13
N ALA A 87 -27.69 26.91 22.03
CA ALA A 87 -27.34 26.66 23.40
C ALA A 87 -28.51 27.12 24.28
N ARG A 88 -29.13 26.19 25.01
CA ARG A 88 -30.26 26.48 25.90
C ARG A 88 -29.84 26.42 27.36
N TYR A 89 -30.15 27.45 28.12
CA TYR A 89 -29.92 27.47 29.56
C TYR A 89 -31.04 26.74 30.31
N GLY A 90 -30.68 25.68 31.03
CA GLY A 90 -31.54 24.84 31.85
C GLY A 90 -31.54 25.19 33.34
N GLY A 91 -30.77 26.19 33.77
CA GLY A 91 -30.75 26.66 35.15
C GLY A 91 -31.95 27.56 35.49
N GLN A 92 -32.04 27.95 36.76
CA GLN A 92 -33.07 28.89 37.26
C GLN A 92 -32.55 30.35 37.23
N GLY A 93 -33.44 31.32 37.48
CA GLY A 93 -33.11 32.75 37.59
C GLY A 93 -33.34 33.54 36.30
N VAL A 94 -32.67 34.69 36.16
CA VAL A 94 -32.82 35.65 35.04
C VAL A 94 -32.51 35.02 33.68
N LEU A 95 -31.65 33.99 33.65
CA LEU A 95 -31.29 33.26 32.44
C LEU A 95 -32.19 32.06 32.14
N ALA A 96 -33.21 31.79 32.95
CA ALA A 96 -34.10 30.66 32.74
C ALA A 96 -34.73 30.71 31.34
N ASN A 97 -34.67 29.60 30.60
CA ASN A 97 -35.14 29.49 29.21
C ASN A 97 -34.44 30.40 28.20
N VAL A 98 -33.28 30.97 28.53
CA VAL A 98 -32.46 31.65 27.52
C VAL A 98 -32.01 30.65 26.47
N THR A 99 -32.10 31.07 25.21
CA THR A 99 -31.53 30.33 24.07
C THR A 99 -30.58 31.24 23.34
N VAL A 100 -29.33 30.81 23.18
CA VAL A 100 -28.32 31.49 22.36
C VAL A 100 -28.14 30.69 21.08
N THR A 101 -28.40 31.31 19.94
CA THR A 101 -28.29 30.69 18.63
C THR A 101 -27.11 31.28 17.86
N VAL A 102 -26.26 30.43 17.32
CA VAL A 102 -25.20 30.83 16.39
C VAL A 102 -25.82 31.11 15.03
N THR A 103 -25.72 32.34 14.52
CA THR A 103 -26.25 32.69 13.19
C THR A 103 -25.18 32.66 12.12
N SER A 104 -23.95 33.02 12.45
CA SER A 104 -22.82 33.00 11.53
C SER A 104 -21.51 32.77 12.29
N VAL A 105 -20.59 32.03 11.68
CA VAL A 105 -19.19 31.90 12.14
C VAL A 105 -18.27 32.25 10.99
N ARG A 106 -17.33 33.15 11.20
CA ARG A 106 -16.35 33.57 10.19
C ARG A 106 -14.95 33.47 10.75
N LEU A 107 -14.09 32.69 10.11
CA LEU A 107 -12.69 32.66 10.47
C LEU A 107 -11.94 33.87 9.92
N LYS A 108 -11.08 34.43 10.77
CA LYS A 108 -10.15 35.52 10.47
C LYS A 108 -8.71 35.02 10.63
N PRO A 109 -8.18 34.32 9.63
CA PRO A 109 -6.81 33.83 9.65
C PRO A 109 -5.83 35.00 9.73
N ARG A 110 -4.74 34.81 10.47
CA ARG A 110 -3.59 35.71 10.51
C ARG A 110 -2.32 34.87 10.64
N ASN A 111 -1.17 35.48 10.41
CA ASN A 111 0.10 34.77 10.54
C ASN A 111 0.29 34.30 11.99
N GLY A 112 0.38 32.98 12.19
CA GLY A 112 0.60 32.36 13.50
C GLY A 112 -0.65 32.17 14.35
N ALA A 113 -1.82 32.63 13.91
CA ALA A 113 -3.04 32.54 14.69
C ALA A 113 -4.30 32.51 13.84
N LEU A 114 -5.39 31.97 14.41
CA LEU A 114 -6.69 31.94 13.77
C LEU A 114 -7.71 32.66 14.64
N GLY A 115 -8.17 33.82 14.18
CA GLY A 115 -9.32 34.47 14.79
C GLY A 115 -10.63 33.86 14.31
N ALA A 116 -11.70 34.07 15.07
CA ALA A 116 -13.06 33.77 14.68
C ALA A 116 -13.97 34.93 15.09
N GLU A 117 -14.98 35.21 14.28
CA GLU A 117 -16.09 36.07 14.62
C GLU A 117 -17.36 35.24 14.62
N LEU A 118 -18.14 35.36 15.69
CA LEU A 118 -19.40 34.67 15.86
C LEU A 118 -20.52 35.71 15.94
N ASP A 119 -21.47 35.64 15.03
CA ASP A 119 -22.74 36.33 15.17
C ASP A 119 -23.68 35.40 15.93
N LEU A 120 -24.24 35.91 17.03
CA LEU A 120 -25.09 35.17 17.95
C LEU A 120 -26.41 35.92 18.14
N VAL A 121 -27.48 35.21 18.44
CA VAL A 121 -28.76 35.78 18.87
C VAL A 121 -29.16 35.15 20.18
N ALA A 122 -29.20 35.95 21.24
CA ALA A 122 -29.72 35.52 22.54
C ALA A 122 -31.21 35.87 22.63
N ALA A 123 -32.06 34.87 22.86
CA ALA A 123 -33.49 35.01 23.00
C ALA A 123 -33.95 34.67 24.41
N HIS A 124 -34.82 35.51 24.97
CA HIS A 124 -35.44 35.31 26.28
C HIS A 124 -36.84 35.93 26.30
N SER A 125 -37.85 35.18 26.75
CA SER A 125 -39.19 35.70 27.08
C SER A 125 -39.79 36.73 26.10
N GLY A 126 -39.67 36.48 24.78
CA GLY A 126 -40.28 37.30 23.74
C GLY A 126 -39.40 38.42 23.14
N PHE A 127 -38.17 38.62 23.62
CA PHE A 127 -37.20 39.51 22.96
C PHE A 127 -35.97 38.73 22.46
N SER A 128 -35.30 39.30 21.45
CA SER A 128 -34.09 38.76 20.84
C SER A 128 -33.00 39.82 20.77
N LEU A 129 -31.81 39.46 21.24
CA LEU A 129 -30.67 40.34 21.33
C LEU A 129 -29.56 39.88 20.39
N PRO A 130 -29.18 40.68 19.38
CA PRO A 130 -28.00 40.38 18.57
C PRO A 130 -26.73 40.61 19.40
N LEU A 131 -25.87 39.61 19.36
CA LEU A 131 -24.57 39.59 20.01
C LEU A 131 -23.51 39.29 18.95
N LYS A 132 -22.33 39.90 19.10
CA LYS A 132 -21.14 39.57 18.33
C LYS A 132 -20.05 39.16 19.30
N ALA A 133 -19.44 38.00 19.05
CA ALA A 133 -18.29 37.55 19.79
C ALA A 133 -17.07 37.51 18.87
N THR A 134 -15.97 38.11 19.30
CA THR A 134 -14.65 37.84 18.70
C THR A 134 -14.02 36.71 19.50
N ALA A 135 -13.28 35.81 18.85
CA ALA A 135 -12.63 34.67 19.49
C ALA A 135 -11.27 34.38 18.83
N ASN A 136 -10.38 33.72 19.55
CA ASN A 136 -9.19 33.07 19.00
C ASN A 136 -9.41 31.56 18.98
N VAL A 137 -8.89 30.90 17.97
CA VAL A 137 -8.73 29.45 17.93
C VAL A 137 -7.29 29.14 18.32
N THR A 138 -7.11 28.53 19.48
CA THR A 138 -5.80 28.18 20.03
C THR A 138 -5.54 26.68 19.89
N TYR A 139 -4.33 26.33 19.46
CA TYR A 139 -3.90 24.94 19.40
C TYR A 139 -3.44 24.50 20.79
N GLN A 140 -4.09 23.47 21.34
CA GLN A 140 -3.83 22.95 22.68
C GLN A 140 -2.81 21.82 22.70
N GLY A 141 -2.33 21.39 21.53
CA GLY A 141 -1.45 20.24 21.39
C GLY A 141 -2.13 19.04 20.74
N VAL A 142 -1.32 18.04 20.43
CA VAL A 142 -1.77 16.68 20.16
C VAL A 142 -1.38 15.88 21.40
N ALA A 143 -2.29 15.08 21.92
CA ALA A 143 -2.03 14.28 23.12
C ALA A 143 -2.56 12.86 22.96
N LYS A 144 -1.85 11.90 23.55
CA LYS A 144 -2.32 10.54 23.74
C LYS A 144 -2.86 10.35 25.15
N SER A 145 -4.13 9.95 25.27
CA SER A 145 -4.74 9.64 26.58
C SER A 145 -4.14 8.38 27.23
N ALA A 146 -3.51 7.51 26.44
CA ALA A 146 -2.76 6.33 26.87
C ALA A 146 -1.72 5.94 25.79
N PRO A 147 -0.67 5.16 26.10
CA PRO A 147 0.38 4.79 25.13
C PRO A 147 -0.13 4.17 23.82
N ASN A 148 -1.25 3.43 23.89
CA ASN A 148 -1.88 2.75 22.75
C ASN A 148 -3.15 3.47 22.23
N ALA A 149 -3.46 4.65 22.76
CA ALA A 149 -4.59 5.44 22.30
C ALA A 149 -4.21 6.24 21.05
N SER A 150 -5.15 6.37 20.11
CA SER A 150 -4.96 7.25 18.97
C SER A 150 -4.77 8.70 19.45
N PRO A 151 -3.79 9.43 18.89
CA PRO A 151 -3.52 10.81 19.24
C PRO A 151 -4.73 11.67 18.94
N VAL A 152 -4.98 12.64 19.81
CA VAL A 152 -6.08 13.58 19.69
C VAL A 152 -5.50 14.98 19.54
N LEU A 153 -5.71 15.58 18.37
CA LEU A 153 -5.51 16.99 18.14
C LEU A 153 -6.62 17.76 18.85
N SER A 154 -6.24 18.68 19.73
CA SER A 154 -7.16 19.56 20.44
C SER A 154 -7.00 21.01 19.98
N LEU A 155 -8.11 21.59 19.55
CA LEU A 155 -8.25 23.02 19.25
C LEU A 155 -9.29 23.61 20.19
N ARG A 156 -9.04 24.80 20.73
CA ARG A 156 -9.99 25.50 21.59
C ARG A 156 -10.41 26.81 20.96
N ILE A 157 -11.71 27.11 20.99
CA ILE A 157 -12.23 28.43 20.62
C ILE A 157 -12.39 29.24 21.92
N GLU A 158 -11.64 30.33 22.02
CA GLU A 158 -11.59 31.20 23.19
C GLU A 158 -12.14 32.59 22.83
N PRO A 159 -13.36 32.94 23.26
CA PRO A 159 -13.91 34.27 23.09
C PRO A 159 -13.03 35.33 23.73
N ILE A 160 -12.81 36.41 22.99
CA ILE A 160 -12.00 37.56 23.37
C ILE A 160 -12.88 38.65 23.95
N GLU A 161 -13.97 38.97 23.25
CA GLU A 161 -14.87 40.07 23.57
C GLU A 161 -16.28 39.73 23.10
N PHE A 162 -17.29 40.19 23.85
CA PHE A 162 -18.69 40.22 23.42
C PHE A 162 -19.14 41.66 23.27
N SER A 163 -19.76 41.97 22.14
CA SER A 163 -20.42 43.25 21.90
C SER A 163 -21.89 43.02 21.54
N SER A 164 -22.74 43.98 21.87
CA SER A 164 -24.14 44.00 21.45
C SER A 164 -24.43 45.28 20.70
N SER A 165 -25.22 45.19 19.64
CA SER A 165 -25.67 46.34 18.85
C SER A 165 -27.03 46.89 19.29
N ALA A 166 -27.59 46.42 20.40
CA ALA A 166 -28.92 46.81 20.86
C ALA A 166 -28.96 48.23 21.45
N ARG A 167 -30.06 48.95 21.19
CA ARG A 167 -30.33 50.28 21.78
C ARG A 167 -30.85 50.05 23.19
N SER A 168 -30.03 50.38 24.18
CA SER A 168 -30.21 49.83 25.52
C SER A 168 -31.39 50.43 26.29
N ASP A 169 -32.44 49.64 26.47
CA ASP A 169 -33.41 49.83 27.54
C ASP A 169 -32.91 49.15 28.84
N ASN A 170 -33.43 49.56 30.01
CA ASN A 170 -32.95 49.08 31.32
C ASN A 170 -33.09 47.55 31.51
N ALA A 171 -34.12 46.93 30.91
CA ALA A 171 -34.33 45.48 30.96
C ALA A 171 -33.28 44.71 30.15
N GLU A 172 -32.91 45.21 28.96
CA GLU A 172 -31.87 44.62 28.11
C GLU A 172 -30.49 44.72 28.77
N ARG A 173 -30.20 45.85 29.43
CA ARG A 173 -28.96 46.03 30.20
C ARG A 173 -28.85 45.01 31.34
N SER A 174 -29.91 44.83 32.13
CA SER A 174 -29.93 43.87 33.24
C SER A 174 -29.74 42.41 32.76
N PHE A 175 -30.40 42.07 31.65
CA PHE A 175 -30.24 40.78 30.98
C PHE A 175 -28.78 40.57 30.51
N LEU A 176 -28.21 41.55 29.81
CA LEU A 176 -26.81 41.53 29.35
C LEU A 176 -25.81 41.39 30.50
N THR A 177 -26.01 42.12 31.60
CA THR A 177 -25.13 42.07 32.77
C THR A 177 -25.14 40.70 33.46
N THR A 178 -26.16 39.88 33.23
CA THR A 178 -26.22 38.50 33.75
C THR A 178 -25.74 37.48 32.71
N LEU A 179 -26.12 37.67 31.44
CA LEU A 179 -25.81 36.73 30.36
C LEU A 179 -24.32 36.72 30.01
N LEU A 180 -23.69 37.89 29.86
CA LEU A 180 -22.30 37.96 29.40
C LEU A 180 -21.32 37.29 30.38
N PRO A 181 -21.39 37.52 31.71
CA PRO A 181 -20.54 36.80 32.65
C PRO A 181 -20.77 35.29 32.63
N ASP A 182 -22.01 34.82 32.52
CA ASP A 182 -22.31 33.38 32.48
C ASP A 182 -21.79 32.72 31.20
N LEU A 183 -21.92 33.39 30.06
CA LEU A 183 -21.28 32.98 28.81
C LEU A 183 -19.76 32.97 28.94
N LEU A 184 -19.15 34.00 29.52
CA LEU A 184 -17.70 34.05 29.74
C LEU A 184 -17.23 32.90 30.64
N VAL A 185 -17.96 32.54 31.69
CA VAL A 185 -17.66 31.39 32.55
C VAL A 185 -17.80 30.07 31.78
N LEU A 186 -18.88 29.92 31.00
CA LEU A 186 -19.06 28.76 30.11
C LEU A 186 -17.86 28.61 29.18
N PHE A 187 -17.38 29.70 28.59
CA PHE A 187 -16.26 29.68 27.65
C PHE A 187 -14.87 29.61 28.34
N ALA A 188 -14.78 30.00 29.61
CA ALA A 188 -13.58 29.87 30.41
C ALA A 188 -13.29 28.40 30.80
N ASP A 189 -14.32 27.54 30.83
CA ASP A 189 -14.13 26.08 30.97
C ASP A 189 -13.21 25.56 29.85
N PRO A 190 -12.08 24.91 30.18
CA PRO A 190 -11.14 24.38 29.20
C PRO A 190 -11.74 23.32 28.27
N HIS A 191 -12.88 22.73 28.60
CA HIS A 191 -13.52 21.65 27.84
C HIS A 191 -14.77 22.06 27.06
N SER A 192 -15.28 23.29 27.22
CA SER A 192 -16.60 23.67 26.68
C SER A 192 -16.62 23.89 25.17
N LEU A 193 -15.55 24.45 24.60
CA LEU A 193 -15.37 24.68 23.16
C LEU A 193 -14.10 24.03 22.61
N GLU A 194 -13.84 22.80 23.06
CA GLU A 194 -12.73 21.99 22.56
C GLU A 194 -13.17 21.14 21.36
N ILE A 195 -12.55 21.39 20.20
CA ILE A 195 -12.61 20.54 19.02
C ILE A 195 -11.51 19.49 19.14
N ARG A 196 -11.93 18.22 19.21
CA ARG A 196 -11.03 17.06 19.32
C ARG A 196 -11.07 16.25 18.05
N LEU A 197 -9.92 16.12 17.39
CA LEU A 197 -9.75 15.35 16.15
C LEU A 197 -8.83 14.16 16.40
N ARG A 198 -9.33 12.95 16.16
CA ARG A 198 -8.49 11.74 16.27
C ARG A 198 -7.61 11.62 15.03
N LEU A 199 -6.32 11.47 15.26
CA LEU A 199 -5.32 11.30 14.22
C LEU A 199 -4.79 9.86 14.23
N PRO A 200 -4.38 9.31 13.07
CA PRO A 200 -3.71 8.02 13.03
C PRO A 200 -2.31 8.13 13.65
N ASP A 201 -1.91 7.24 14.55
CA ASP A 201 -0.55 7.20 15.10
C ASP A 201 0.40 6.27 14.38
N GLN A 202 -0.11 5.45 13.48
CA GLN A 202 0.71 4.51 12.75
C GLN A 202 0.20 4.28 11.34
N LEU A 203 1.14 4.15 10.42
CA LEU A 203 0.96 3.58 9.11
C LEU A 203 1.47 2.14 9.16
N SER A 204 0.60 1.17 8.92
CA SER A 204 0.94 -0.25 8.90
C SER A 204 0.66 -0.85 7.53
N VAL A 205 1.68 -1.43 6.91
CA VAL A 205 1.54 -2.21 5.68
C VAL A 205 1.58 -3.70 6.05
N PRO A 206 0.46 -4.44 5.93
CA PRO A 206 0.47 -5.88 6.19
C PRO A 206 1.29 -6.59 5.11
N LEU A 207 2.14 -7.51 5.55
CA LEU A 207 2.88 -8.44 4.72
C LEU A 207 2.28 -9.84 4.87
N GLY A 208 2.50 -10.64 3.84
CA GLY A 208 2.10 -12.03 3.78
C GLY A 208 0.79 -12.23 3.06
N PHE A 209 0.70 -13.36 2.38
CA PHE A 209 -0.52 -13.83 1.76
C PHE A 209 -0.47 -15.35 1.68
N GLU A 210 -1.63 -15.95 1.47
CA GLU A 210 -1.75 -17.37 1.14
C GLU A 210 -2.85 -17.46 0.09
N LYS A 211 -2.51 -17.95 -1.10
CA LYS A 211 -3.40 -18.01 -2.23
C LYS A 211 -3.27 -19.34 -2.92
N GLN A 212 -4.39 -20.06 -3.00
CA GLN A 212 -4.49 -21.25 -3.83
C GLN A 212 -4.86 -20.83 -5.26
N GLN A 213 -4.19 -21.42 -6.24
CA GLN A 213 -4.43 -21.17 -7.65
C GLN A 213 -4.34 -22.47 -8.43
N THR A 214 -5.23 -22.60 -9.41
CA THR A 214 -5.24 -23.73 -10.35
C THR A 214 -4.94 -23.19 -11.73
N VAL A 215 -3.95 -23.78 -12.39
CA VAL A 215 -3.51 -23.40 -13.74
C VAL A 215 -3.82 -24.55 -14.70
N PRO A 216 -4.49 -24.29 -15.84
CA PRO A 216 -4.71 -25.32 -16.85
C PRO A 216 -3.39 -25.73 -17.51
N VAL A 217 -3.24 -27.02 -17.76
CA VAL A 217 -2.09 -27.63 -18.46
C VAL A 217 -2.60 -28.52 -19.60
N ASN A 218 -1.70 -28.97 -20.49
CA ASN A 218 -2.04 -29.81 -21.64
C ASN A 218 -3.19 -29.23 -22.50
N GLY A 219 -3.11 -27.94 -22.86
CA GLY A 219 -4.16 -27.28 -23.68
C GLY A 219 -5.53 -27.16 -22.99
N GLY A 220 -5.61 -27.35 -21.67
CA GLY A 220 -6.84 -27.29 -20.88
C GLY A 220 -7.42 -28.64 -20.47
N GLU A 221 -6.84 -29.76 -20.92
CA GLU A 221 -7.28 -31.11 -20.56
C GLU A 221 -6.80 -31.55 -19.17
N GLY A 222 -5.82 -30.86 -18.59
CA GLY A 222 -5.35 -31.08 -17.23
C GLY A 222 -5.27 -29.78 -16.44
N SER A 223 -5.03 -29.89 -15.13
CA SER A 223 -4.74 -28.73 -14.29
C SER A 223 -3.79 -29.07 -13.16
N VAL A 224 -3.00 -28.08 -12.74
CA VAL A 224 -2.15 -28.14 -11.56
C VAL A 224 -2.63 -27.08 -10.57
N SER A 225 -2.89 -27.51 -9.35
CA SER A 225 -3.21 -26.64 -8.23
C SER A 225 -1.97 -26.44 -7.38
N TYR A 226 -1.71 -25.20 -6.97
CA TYR A 226 -0.63 -24.86 -6.05
C TYR A 226 -1.10 -23.81 -5.04
N THR A 227 -0.42 -23.78 -3.89
CA THR A 227 -0.53 -22.72 -2.90
C THR A 227 0.71 -21.84 -3.00
N ALA A 228 0.50 -20.55 -3.23
CA ALA A 228 1.52 -19.52 -3.12
C ALA A 228 1.38 -18.84 -1.76
N SER A 229 2.46 -18.76 -0.99
CA SER A 229 2.46 -18.16 0.34
C SER A 229 3.66 -17.26 0.57
N MET A 230 3.47 -16.23 1.39
CA MET A 230 4.52 -15.35 1.88
C MET A 230 4.35 -15.20 3.39
N GLU A 231 5.45 -15.21 4.14
CA GLU A 231 5.42 -15.11 5.59
C GLU A 231 4.67 -13.85 6.05
N ARG A 232 3.83 -14.00 7.09
CA ARG A 232 3.06 -12.88 7.63
C ARG A 232 3.97 -11.93 8.40
N GLY A 233 3.72 -10.64 8.25
CA GLY A 233 4.42 -9.60 8.99
C GLY A 233 3.71 -8.26 8.84
N THR A 234 4.29 -7.22 9.43
CA THR A 234 3.85 -5.84 9.25
C THR A 234 5.07 -4.95 9.09
N VAL A 235 5.00 -3.99 8.17
CA VAL A 235 5.89 -2.83 8.17
C VAL A 235 5.14 -1.70 8.86
N GLU A 236 5.69 -1.20 9.96
CA GLU A 236 5.06 -0.16 10.76
C GLU A 236 5.90 1.11 10.76
N GLU A 237 5.23 2.24 10.61
CA GLU A 237 5.77 3.58 10.71
C GLU A 237 4.91 4.38 11.68
N ARG A 238 5.51 4.92 12.74
CA ARG A 238 4.77 5.75 13.70
C ARG A 238 4.72 7.19 13.21
N LEU A 239 3.57 7.82 13.41
CA LEU A 239 3.31 9.21 13.06
C LEU A 239 3.34 10.08 14.31
N ALA A 240 4.12 11.15 14.25
CA ALA A 240 4.15 12.20 15.25
C ALA A 240 3.65 13.50 14.63
N TYR A 241 2.87 14.28 15.41
CA TYR A 241 2.24 15.52 14.97
C TYR A 241 2.75 16.69 15.82
N PRO A 242 3.90 17.29 15.45
CA PRO A 242 4.52 18.29 16.32
C PRO A 242 3.80 19.63 16.36
N GLY A 243 2.84 19.89 15.47
CA GLY A 243 2.02 21.08 15.60
C GLY A 243 1.17 21.41 14.39
N LEU A 244 0.38 22.46 14.58
CA LEU A 244 -0.30 23.17 13.52
C LEU A 244 0.50 24.40 13.12
N VAL A 245 0.43 24.76 11.84
CA VAL A 245 0.95 26.02 11.33
C VAL A 245 -0.20 26.84 10.80
N PHE A 246 -0.53 27.93 11.51
CA PHE A 246 -1.54 28.89 11.09
C PHE A 246 -0.95 29.90 10.12
N THR A 247 -1.55 30.01 8.94
CA THR A 247 -1.19 30.98 7.91
C THR A 247 -2.36 31.94 7.67
N LYS A 248 -2.12 33.05 6.96
CA LYS A 248 -3.18 33.95 6.54
C LYS A 248 -4.21 33.31 5.58
N ASP A 249 -3.86 32.18 4.96
CA ASP A 249 -4.68 31.53 3.92
C ASP A 249 -5.30 30.21 4.40
N GLY A 250 -4.83 29.65 5.52
CA GLY A 250 -5.31 28.36 6.02
C GLY A 250 -4.51 27.80 7.19
N ILE A 251 -4.69 26.49 7.43
CA ILE A 251 -4.01 25.74 8.48
C ILE A 251 -3.29 24.55 7.86
N TRP A 252 -2.02 24.37 8.19
CA TRP A 252 -1.28 23.13 7.94
C TRP A 252 -1.28 22.26 9.21
N LEU A 253 -1.68 21.00 9.05
CA LEU A 253 -1.43 19.92 10.00
C LEU A 253 -0.30 19.05 9.44
N LEU A 254 0.83 18.99 10.14
CA LEU A 254 2.04 18.34 9.65
C LEU A 254 2.36 17.09 10.47
N ALA A 255 2.89 16.07 9.81
CA ALA A 255 3.29 14.82 10.43
C ALA A 255 4.73 14.44 10.06
N ARG A 256 5.42 13.81 11.02
CA ARG A 256 6.71 13.16 10.84
C ARG A 256 6.58 11.66 11.07
N MET A 257 7.30 10.90 10.28
CA MET A 257 7.53 9.48 10.53
C MET A 257 8.80 9.37 11.37
N ASP A 258 8.71 8.79 12.56
CA ASP A 258 9.88 8.49 13.38
C ASP A 258 9.68 7.14 14.09
N GLU A 259 10.70 6.29 14.05
CA GLU A 259 10.75 5.00 14.73
C GLU A 259 10.93 5.18 16.24
N LYS A 260 11.68 6.22 16.63
CA LYS A 260 11.79 6.65 18.02
C LYS A 260 10.61 7.57 18.24
N GLN A 261 9.73 7.26 19.19
CA GLN A 261 8.63 8.16 19.55
C GLN A 261 9.20 9.56 19.77
N LEU A 262 9.00 10.47 18.82
CA LEU A 262 9.28 11.88 19.04
C LEU A 262 8.36 12.28 20.18
N LEU A 263 8.96 12.75 21.26
CA LEU A 263 8.22 13.46 22.30
C LEU A 263 7.45 14.56 21.59
N GLU A 264 6.13 14.55 21.75
CA GLU A 264 5.29 15.65 21.30
C GLU A 264 5.90 16.94 21.88
N PRO A 265 6.16 17.96 21.05
CA PRO A 265 6.83 19.16 21.53
C PRO A 265 5.94 19.80 22.60
N GLU A 266 6.48 19.92 23.81
CA GLU A 266 5.82 20.68 24.85
C GLU A 266 6.03 22.17 24.60
N PRO A 267 4.99 23.01 24.78
CA PRO A 267 5.19 24.44 24.74
C PRO A 267 6.17 24.82 25.84
N LYS A 268 7.13 25.70 25.53
CA LYS A 268 8.05 26.21 26.55
C LYS A 268 7.26 26.90 27.66
N GLN A 269 7.78 26.99 28.88
CA GLN A 269 7.13 27.86 29.86
C GLN A 269 7.34 29.32 29.45
N ALA A 270 6.27 30.12 29.53
CA ALA A 270 6.38 31.55 29.30
C ALA A 270 7.33 32.14 30.36
N THR A 271 8.45 32.70 29.91
CA THR A 271 9.48 33.28 30.79
C THR A 271 9.12 34.67 31.31
N ALA A 272 8.00 35.24 30.86
CA ALA A 272 7.55 36.59 31.20
C ALA A 272 6.67 36.62 32.47
N VAL A 273 6.92 37.61 33.34
CA VAL A 273 6.00 37.99 34.42
C VAL A 273 4.65 38.39 33.80
N PRO A 274 3.48 38.18 34.44
CA PRO A 274 2.16 38.44 33.84
C PRO A 274 1.98 39.81 33.16
N THR A 275 2.69 40.84 33.63
CA THR A 275 2.68 42.20 33.06
C THR A 275 3.41 42.34 31.72
N ASP A 276 4.39 41.47 31.44
CA ASP A 276 5.21 41.51 30.22
C ASP A 276 4.74 40.52 29.14
N LEU A 277 3.78 39.65 29.48
CA LEU A 277 3.23 38.64 28.58
C LEU A 277 2.71 39.23 27.24
N PRO A 278 2.00 40.39 27.21
CA PRO A 278 1.56 40.99 25.93
C PRO A 278 2.74 41.36 25.01
N LYS A 279 3.84 41.84 25.58
CA LYS A 279 5.05 42.19 24.80
C LYS A 279 5.72 40.94 24.26
N ALA A 280 5.85 39.90 25.08
CA ALA A 280 6.41 38.61 24.66
C ALA A 280 5.58 37.95 23.54
N ILE A 281 4.24 38.07 23.61
CA ILE A 281 3.33 37.63 22.53
C ILE A 281 3.63 38.39 21.24
N ALA A 282 3.70 39.71 21.27
CA ALA A 282 3.94 40.52 20.07
C ALA A 282 5.30 40.22 19.40
N GLU A 283 6.35 40.00 20.20
CA GLU A 283 7.67 39.59 19.70
C GLU A 283 7.61 38.21 19.02
N LEU A 284 6.89 37.26 19.63
CA LEU A 284 6.73 35.91 19.09
C LEU A 284 5.87 35.90 17.82
N GLU A 285 4.78 36.66 17.78
CA GLU A 285 3.96 36.88 16.56
C GLU A 285 4.82 37.40 15.41
N THR A 286 5.68 38.37 15.68
CA THR A 286 6.59 38.93 14.67
C THR A 286 7.55 37.87 14.15
N SER A 287 8.17 37.09 15.03
CA SER A 287 9.08 36.01 14.65
C SER A 287 8.39 34.92 13.82
N VAL A 288 7.19 34.49 14.24
CA VAL A 288 6.38 33.50 13.52
C VAL A 288 5.98 34.05 12.14
N SER A 289 5.52 35.30 12.07
CA SER A 289 5.15 35.96 10.81
C SER A 289 6.32 36.03 9.82
N THR A 290 7.53 36.33 10.27
CA THR A 290 8.73 36.30 9.42
C THR A 290 9.04 34.89 8.90
N LYS A 291 8.92 33.85 9.75
CA LYS A 291 9.15 32.45 9.32
C LYS A 291 8.09 31.99 8.31
N LEU A 292 6.84 32.42 8.48
CA LEU A 292 5.72 32.07 7.61
C LEU A 292 5.86 32.58 6.18
N GLN A 293 6.64 33.63 5.93
CA GLN A 293 6.92 34.12 4.57
C GLN A 293 7.62 33.08 3.67
N ARG A 294 8.22 32.05 4.26
CA ARG A 294 8.93 30.97 3.56
C ARG A 294 8.08 29.71 3.39
N VAL A 295 6.84 29.70 3.87
CA VAL A 295 5.94 28.55 3.78
C VAL A 295 5.32 28.52 2.39
N SER A 296 5.40 27.37 1.73
CA SER A 296 4.68 27.15 0.47
C SER A 296 3.19 27.01 0.76
N LEU A 297 2.38 27.74 0.02
CA LEU A 297 0.92 27.75 0.18
C LEU A 297 0.27 27.14 -1.06
N PRO A 298 -0.58 26.12 -0.88
CA PRO A 298 -1.35 25.55 -1.98
C PRO A 298 -2.25 26.57 -2.66
N SER A 299 -2.37 26.48 -3.98
CA SER A 299 -3.28 27.30 -4.76
C SER A 299 -4.69 26.68 -4.77
N GLY A 300 -5.38 26.71 -3.62
CA GLY A 300 -6.83 26.48 -3.49
C GLY A 300 -7.26 25.15 -2.85
N GLY A 301 -8.27 25.23 -1.97
CA GLY A 301 -8.99 24.12 -1.35
C GLY A 301 -8.23 23.45 -0.21
N ALA A 302 -8.49 22.16 -0.03
CA ALA A 302 -7.70 21.30 0.84
C ALA A 302 -6.59 20.61 0.04
N GLU A 303 -5.42 20.42 0.64
CA GLU A 303 -4.31 19.69 0.00
C GLU A 303 -3.73 18.64 0.95
N LEU A 304 -3.60 17.42 0.46
CA LEU A 304 -2.83 16.37 1.10
C LEU A 304 -1.44 16.32 0.45
N TYR A 305 -0.42 16.46 1.28
CA TYR A 305 0.99 16.33 0.91
C TYR A 305 1.57 15.06 1.51
N ILE A 306 2.31 14.28 0.73
CA ILE A 306 3.11 13.14 1.20
C ILE A 306 4.54 13.33 0.71
N GLY A 307 5.47 13.56 1.64
CA GLY A 307 6.86 13.83 1.32
C GLY A 307 7.60 12.61 0.75
N LYS A 308 8.59 12.85 -0.11
CA LYS A 308 9.44 11.79 -0.70
C LYS A 308 10.12 10.93 0.36
N SER A 309 10.48 11.52 1.50
CA SER A 309 11.10 10.82 2.63
C SER A 309 10.24 9.66 3.14
N SER A 310 8.92 9.78 3.08
CA SER A 310 7.98 8.70 3.46
C SER A 310 8.09 7.50 2.52
N PHE A 311 8.18 7.76 1.22
CA PHE A 311 8.35 6.69 0.22
C PHE A 311 9.72 6.04 0.29
N LEU A 312 10.77 6.85 0.49
CA LEU A 312 12.13 6.35 0.64
C LEU A 312 12.30 5.54 1.93
N SER A 313 11.69 5.97 3.04
CA SER A 313 11.67 5.22 4.30
C SER A 313 10.96 3.88 4.15
N LEU A 314 9.78 3.86 3.52
CA LEU A 314 9.05 2.62 3.25
C LEU A 314 9.87 1.66 2.37
N ALA A 315 10.49 2.16 1.31
CA ALA A 315 11.34 1.36 0.44
C ALA A 315 12.57 0.79 1.17
N GLU A 316 13.18 1.58 2.06
CA GLU A 316 14.29 1.15 2.90
C GLU A 316 13.86 0.04 3.88
N LYS A 317 12.69 0.18 4.50
CA LYS A 317 12.11 -0.87 5.35
C LYS A 317 11.85 -2.15 4.58
N LEU A 318 11.28 -2.05 3.37
CA LEU A 318 11.06 -3.22 2.50
C LEU A 318 12.39 -3.89 2.13
N ARG A 319 13.45 -3.12 1.86
CA ARG A 319 14.80 -3.64 1.57
C ARG A 319 15.40 -4.37 2.76
N ASN A 320 15.22 -3.84 3.96
CA ASN A 320 15.82 -4.37 5.20
C ASN A 320 14.96 -5.47 5.87
N LEU A 321 13.86 -5.89 5.24
CA LEU A 321 13.09 -7.04 5.71
C LEU A 321 13.97 -8.31 5.74
N GLU A 322 13.70 -9.17 6.72
CA GLU A 322 14.28 -10.51 6.77
C GLU A 322 14.02 -11.25 5.44
N PRO A 323 14.99 -12.01 4.90
CA PRO A 323 14.84 -12.70 3.63
C PRO A 323 13.58 -13.58 3.55
N SER A 324 13.18 -14.23 4.65
CA SER A 324 11.98 -15.07 4.71
C SER A 324 10.69 -14.29 4.47
N LYS A 325 10.62 -13.03 4.91
CA LYS A 325 9.50 -12.10 4.69
C LYS A 325 9.48 -11.48 3.29
N ARG A 326 10.54 -11.71 2.51
CA ARG A 326 10.67 -11.32 1.09
C ARG A 326 10.61 -12.52 0.15
N ARG A 327 10.33 -13.72 0.68
CA ARG A 327 10.23 -14.96 -0.08
C ARG A 327 8.78 -15.33 -0.30
N VAL A 328 8.40 -15.54 -1.55
CA VAL A 328 7.15 -16.22 -1.90
C VAL A 328 7.45 -17.68 -2.18
N THR A 329 6.83 -18.60 -1.43
CA THR A 329 6.94 -20.04 -1.65
C THR A 329 5.73 -20.58 -2.40
N PHE A 330 5.97 -21.53 -3.28
CA PHE A 330 4.98 -22.24 -4.05
C PHE A 330 5.06 -23.71 -3.70
N VAL A 331 3.91 -24.35 -3.43
CA VAL A 331 3.82 -25.78 -3.20
C VAL A 331 2.64 -26.32 -3.97
N THR A 332 2.83 -27.33 -4.81
CA THR A 332 1.72 -27.99 -5.48
C THR A 332 0.83 -28.64 -4.43
N THR A 333 -0.48 -28.59 -4.63
CA THR A 333 -1.47 -29.20 -3.72
C THR A 333 -2.31 -30.26 -4.41
N GLY A 334 -2.23 -30.36 -5.75
CA GLY A 334 -2.99 -31.34 -6.50
C GLY A 334 -2.80 -31.23 -7.99
N GLN A 335 -3.18 -32.29 -8.69
CA GLN A 335 -3.24 -32.37 -10.13
C GLN A 335 -4.56 -33.01 -10.57
N ASN A 336 -5.11 -32.51 -11.67
CA ASN A 336 -6.15 -33.20 -12.43
C ASN A 336 -5.64 -33.48 -13.85
N GLY A 337 -5.95 -34.64 -14.41
CA GLY A 337 -5.45 -35.06 -15.73
C GLY A 337 -3.93 -35.28 -15.76
N HIS A 338 -3.31 -35.00 -16.89
CA HIS A 338 -1.86 -35.14 -17.12
C HIS A 338 -1.23 -33.78 -17.40
N LEU A 339 0.04 -33.59 -17.04
CA LEU A 339 0.82 -32.38 -17.34
C LEU A 339 1.02 -32.21 -18.85
N ALA A 340 1.33 -33.32 -19.51
CA ALA A 340 1.44 -33.45 -20.96
C ALA A 340 1.19 -34.91 -21.33
N GLY A 341 0.62 -35.16 -22.50
CA GLY A 341 0.45 -36.52 -22.98
C GLY A 341 0.32 -36.58 -24.49
N ARG A 342 0.87 -37.62 -25.08
CA ARG A 342 0.64 -37.93 -26.50
C ARG A 342 0.34 -39.41 -26.63
N ARG A 343 -0.80 -39.70 -27.24
CA ARG A 343 -1.22 -41.06 -27.55
C ARG A 343 -1.29 -41.21 -29.05
N GLN A 344 -0.61 -42.22 -29.56
CA GLN A 344 -0.64 -42.56 -30.97
C GLN A 344 -1.29 -43.93 -31.13
N SER A 345 -2.40 -43.96 -31.87
CA SER A 345 -3.00 -45.21 -32.26
C SER A 345 -2.25 -45.79 -33.45
N LEU A 346 -1.77 -47.03 -33.32
CA LEU A 346 -1.10 -47.77 -34.39
C LEU A 346 -2.01 -48.84 -34.99
N GLY A 347 -3.33 -48.62 -34.95
CA GLY A 347 -4.32 -49.54 -35.50
C GLY A 347 -4.30 -50.90 -34.80
N VAL A 348 -4.04 -51.97 -35.56
CA VAL A 348 -4.06 -53.37 -35.08
C VAL A 348 -2.98 -53.67 -34.04
N LEU A 349 -1.92 -52.85 -33.99
CA LEU A 349 -0.81 -53.01 -33.04
C LEU A 349 -1.12 -52.39 -31.67
N GLY A 350 -2.26 -51.72 -31.48
CA GLY A 350 -2.62 -51.08 -30.21
C GLY A 350 -2.20 -49.61 -30.11
N ASN A 351 -2.33 -49.03 -28.91
CA ASN A 351 -2.00 -47.63 -28.64
C ASN A 351 -0.67 -47.54 -27.90
N ILE A 352 0.25 -46.72 -28.42
CA ILE A 352 1.44 -46.29 -27.67
C ILE A 352 1.14 -44.91 -27.09
N GLY A 353 1.46 -44.71 -25.82
CA GLY A 353 1.21 -43.45 -25.14
C GLY A 353 2.35 -43.09 -24.21
N VAL A 354 2.71 -41.80 -24.20
CA VAL A 354 3.55 -41.23 -23.13
C VAL A 354 2.71 -40.19 -22.42
N GLN A 355 2.59 -40.32 -21.11
CA GLN A 355 1.88 -39.38 -20.25
C GLN A 355 2.81 -38.93 -19.13
N ALA A 356 2.86 -37.62 -18.88
CA ALA A 356 3.59 -37.01 -17.79
C ALA A 356 2.60 -36.54 -16.71
N GLY A 357 2.89 -36.84 -15.46
CA GLY A 357 2.15 -36.35 -14.28
C GLY A 357 3.12 -35.97 -13.18
N LEU A 358 2.70 -35.16 -12.21
CA LEU A 358 3.39 -35.04 -10.94
C LEU A 358 3.40 -36.41 -10.25
N LEU A 359 4.51 -36.73 -9.58
CA LEU A 359 4.65 -38.00 -8.86
C LEU A 359 3.62 -38.13 -7.72
N ASP A 360 3.36 -37.03 -7.02
CA ASP A 360 2.31 -36.88 -6.02
C ASP A 360 1.83 -35.40 -5.97
N ASN A 361 0.79 -35.13 -5.18
CA ASN A 361 0.18 -33.81 -5.09
C ASN A 361 1.13 -32.72 -4.57
N ASN A 362 2.17 -33.08 -3.80
CA ASN A 362 3.13 -32.15 -3.18
C ASN A 362 4.52 -32.26 -3.81
N SER A 363 4.59 -32.81 -5.02
CA SER A 363 5.85 -33.11 -5.71
C SER A 363 6.50 -31.91 -6.36
N GLY A 364 5.81 -30.77 -6.44
CA GLY A 364 6.34 -29.50 -6.92
C GLY A 364 6.49 -28.49 -5.79
N SER A 365 7.66 -27.87 -5.71
CA SER A 365 7.94 -26.75 -4.83
C SER A 365 8.69 -25.65 -5.58
N GLY A 366 8.61 -24.43 -5.09
CA GLY A 366 9.42 -23.33 -5.61
C GLY A 366 9.45 -22.15 -4.66
N SER A 367 10.37 -21.24 -4.91
CA SER A 367 10.50 -20.00 -4.19
C SER A 367 10.93 -18.87 -5.12
N VAL A 368 10.41 -17.68 -4.85
CA VAL A 368 10.84 -16.43 -5.46
C VAL A 368 11.32 -15.52 -4.34
N ASP A 369 12.61 -15.21 -4.34
CA ASP A 369 13.26 -14.30 -3.42
C ASP A 369 13.31 -12.90 -4.01
N PHE A 370 12.63 -11.96 -3.37
CA PHE A 370 12.61 -10.56 -3.76
C PHE A 370 13.69 -9.75 -3.05
N ASN A 371 14.47 -9.01 -3.83
CA ASN A 371 15.48 -8.09 -3.34
C ASN A 371 15.19 -6.68 -3.86
N PHE A 372 14.83 -5.78 -2.93
CA PHE A 372 14.58 -4.38 -3.22
C PHE A 372 15.92 -3.63 -3.26
N GLY A 373 16.17 -2.92 -4.35
CA GLY A 373 17.33 -2.05 -4.50
C GLY A 373 17.17 -0.74 -3.75
N GLN A 374 18.16 0.14 -3.86
CA GLN A 374 18.06 1.49 -3.34
C GLN A 374 17.01 2.28 -4.14
N ALA A 375 15.99 2.77 -3.44
CA ALA A 375 14.99 3.64 -4.04
C ALA A 375 15.54 5.05 -4.29
N SER A 376 15.04 5.70 -5.32
CA SER A 376 15.34 7.09 -5.65
C SER A 376 14.05 7.85 -5.93
N TRP A 377 14.09 9.17 -5.73
CA TRP A 377 13.01 10.09 -6.08
C TRP A 377 13.50 11.06 -7.14
N ASP A 378 12.74 11.23 -8.21
CA ASP A 378 12.97 12.27 -9.21
C ASP A 378 11.67 13.03 -9.51
N ASP A 379 11.71 13.95 -10.48
CA ASP A 379 10.55 14.76 -10.89
C ASP A 379 9.35 13.89 -11.33
N ASN A 380 9.63 12.66 -11.74
CA ASN A 380 8.67 11.67 -12.19
C ASN A 380 8.21 10.73 -11.06
N GLY A 381 8.57 10.98 -9.80
CA GLY A 381 8.11 10.21 -8.64
C GLY A 381 9.13 9.20 -8.11
N LEU A 382 8.63 8.15 -7.45
CA LEU A 382 9.47 7.11 -6.86
C LEU A 382 9.95 6.14 -7.92
N LYS A 383 11.23 5.77 -7.88
CA LYS A 383 11.79 4.62 -8.61
C LYS A 383 12.32 3.60 -7.62
N LEU A 384 11.83 2.38 -7.73
CA LEU A 384 12.21 1.26 -6.87
C LEU A 384 12.72 0.10 -7.74
N PRO A 385 14.05 -0.11 -7.79
CA PRO A 385 14.61 -1.31 -8.41
C PRO A 385 14.21 -2.54 -7.59
N LEU A 386 13.82 -3.61 -8.26
CA LEU A 386 13.44 -4.87 -7.67
C LEU A 386 14.07 -6.00 -8.49
N THR A 387 14.77 -6.89 -7.81
CA THR A 387 15.28 -8.14 -8.41
C THR A 387 14.56 -9.32 -7.79
N ALA A 388 14.32 -10.34 -8.60
CA ALA A 388 13.69 -11.58 -8.17
C ALA A 388 14.61 -12.74 -8.58
N ALA A 389 14.94 -13.60 -7.62
CA ALA A 389 15.62 -14.86 -7.88
C ALA A 389 14.62 -16.00 -7.68
N MET A 390 14.49 -16.87 -8.67
CA MET A 390 13.52 -17.96 -8.67
C MET A 390 14.25 -19.29 -8.57
N SER A 391 13.71 -20.21 -7.78
CA SER A 391 14.13 -21.61 -7.74
C SER A 391 12.89 -22.48 -7.69
N ALA A 392 12.87 -23.59 -8.42
CA ALA A 392 11.78 -24.53 -8.43
C ALA A 392 12.31 -25.96 -8.50
N GLU A 393 11.58 -26.89 -7.92
CA GLU A 393 11.86 -28.32 -8.01
C GLU A 393 10.54 -29.06 -8.20
N ALA A 394 10.48 -29.99 -9.14
CA ALA A 394 9.31 -30.83 -9.35
C ALA A 394 9.69 -32.27 -9.64
N LYS A 395 8.96 -33.23 -9.08
CA LYS A 395 9.12 -34.66 -9.42
C LYS A 395 8.01 -35.06 -10.39
N VAL A 396 8.41 -35.51 -11.57
CA VAL A 396 7.48 -35.91 -12.63
C VAL A 396 7.55 -37.41 -12.83
N GLN A 397 6.40 -38.07 -12.80
CA GLN A 397 6.21 -39.45 -13.23
C GLN A 397 5.86 -39.48 -14.72
N LEU A 398 6.57 -40.32 -15.46
CA LEU A 398 6.26 -40.64 -16.85
C LEU A 398 5.66 -42.05 -16.88
N ASN A 399 4.46 -42.15 -17.45
CA ASN A 399 3.81 -43.41 -17.76
C ASN A 399 3.97 -43.66 -19.26
N ILE A 400 4.66 -44.74 -19.61
CA ILE A 400 4.87 -45.17 -20.98
C ILE A 400 4.03 -46.42 -21.20
N ASP A 401 2.95 -46.27 -21.96
CA ASP A 401 2.12 -47.37 -22.44
C ASP A 401 2.84 -48.04 -23.62
N VAL A 402 3.38 -49.25 -23.40
CA VAL A 402 4.04 -50.05 -24.44
C VAL A 402 3.13 -51.20 -24.86
N ILE A 403 3.10 -51.49 -26.16
CA ILE A 403 2.30 -52.59 -26.72
C ILE A 403 2.75 -53.92 -26.09
N ALA A 404 1.77 -54.73 -25.69
CA ALA A 404 1.91 -56.10 -25.18
C ALA A 404 2.56 -56.32 -23.80
N SER A 405 3.13 -55.30 -23.12
CA SER A 405 3.93 -55.51 -21.89
C SER A 405 3.50 -54.73 -20.65
N GLY A 406 2.43 -53.92 -20.71
CA GLY A 406 1.92 -53.15 -19.58
C GLY A 406 2.47 -51.72 -19.51
N VAL A 407 2.11 -50.99 -18.45
CA VAL A 407 2.50 -49.59 -18.25
C VAL A 407 3.86 -49.53 -17.54
N VAL A 408 4.88 -48.99 -18.20
CA VAL A 408 6.17 -48.73 -17.56
C VAL A 408 6.11 -47.37 -16.86
N ARG A 409 6.42 -47.36 -15.56
CA ARG A 409 6.47 -46.16 -14.74
C ARG A 409 7.93 -45.77 -14.52
N THR A 410 8.26 -44.51 -14.79
CA THR A 410 9.57 -43.94 -14.48
C THR A 410 9.40 -42.54 -13.90
N SER A 411 10.39 -42.04 -13.18
CA SER A 411 10.36 -40.69 -12.64
C SER A 411 11.64 -39.91 -12.93
N VAL A 412 11.48 -38.60 -13.09
CA VAL A 412 12.55 -37.63 -13.33
C VAL A 412 12.35 -36.41 -12.43
N GLY A 413 13.43 -35.91 -11.85
CA GLY A 413 13.42 -34.62 -11.16
C GLY A 413 13.56 -33.49 -12.16
N LEU A 414 12.84 -32.39 -11.96
CA LEU A 414 12.99 -31.13 -12.64
C LEU A 414 13.52 -30.10 -11.65
N VAL A 415 14.52 -29.34 -12.05
CA VAL A 415 15.08 -28.21 -11.30
C VAL A 415 14.97 -26.97 -12.18
N GLY A 416 14.33 -25.94 -11.65
CA GLY A 416 14.16 -24.63 -12.26
C GLY A 416 14.98 -23.57 -11.53
N GLN A 417 15.65 -22.69 -12.28
CA GLN A 417 16.30 -21.50 -11.76
C GLN A 417 15.96 -20.32 -12.65
N GLY A 418 15.72 -19.16 -12.07
CA GLY A 418 15.39 -17.97 -12.85
C GLY A 418 15.83 -16.70 -12.17
N ASN A 419 15.93 -15.64 -12.97
CA ASN A 419 16.15 -14.31 -12.46
C ASN A 419 15.32 -13.29 -13.25
N GLY A 420 15.00 -12.20 -12.57
CA GLY A 420 14.31 -11.06 -13.14
C GLY A 420 14.75 -9.79 -12.44
N SER A 421 14.76 -8.69 -13.18
CA SER A 421 14.98 -7.36 -12.64
C SER A 421 13.94 -6.43 -13.24
N LEU A 422 13.23 -5.70 -12.40
CA LEU A 422 12.27 -4.68 -12.81
C LEU A 422 12.54 -3.40 -12.04
N THR A 423 12.21 -2.25 -12.63
CA THR A 423 12.23 -0.97 -11.94
C THR A 423 10.81 -0.47 -11.86
N ALA A 424 10.22 -0.48 -10.66
CA ALA A 424 8.89 0.07 -10.46
C ALA A 424 9.00 1.59 -10.32
N GLY A 425 8.60 2.33 -11.34
CA GLY A 425 8.31 3.76 -11.23
C GLY A 425 6.92 3.93 -10.62
N ALA A 426 6.69 4.87 -9.72
CA ALA A 426 5.37 5.14 -9.14
C ALA A 426 4.98 6.61 -9.37
N LYS A 427 3.90 6.83 -10.13
CA LYS A 427 3.42 8.15 -10.56
C LYS A 427 2.01 8.42 -10.05
N PRO A 428 1.73 9.63 -9.55
CA PRO A 428 0.37 10.05 -9.25
C PRO A 428 -0.42 10.22 -10.54
N VAL A 429 -1.64 9.69 -10.56
CA VAL A 429 -2.57 9.84 -11.67
C VAL A 429 -3.98 10.12 -11.16
N LEU A 430 -4.69 10.96 -11.89
CA LEU A 430 -6.13 11.15 -11.72
C LEU A 430 -6.85 10.30 -12.78
N LEU A 431 -7.64 9.32 -12.34
CA LEU A 431 -8.39 8.44 -13.23
C LEU A 431 -9.88 8.79 -13.16
N GLY A 432 -10.60 8.55 -14.26
CA GLY A 432 -12.02 8.92 -14.39
C GLY A 432 -12.22 10.39 -14.77
N THR A 433 -13.48 10.78 -14.99
CA THR A 433 -13.86 12.15 -15.35
C THR A 433 -14.94 12.69 -14.41
N GLY A 434 -14.90 13.99 -14.13
CA GLY A 434 -15.94 14.67 -13.36
C GLY A 434 -16.15 14.06 -11.95
N GLU A 435 -17.40 13.70 -11.66
CA GLU A 435 -17.89 13.24 -10.36
C GLU A 435 -17.32 11.88 -9.90
N GLN A 436 -16.68 11.13 -10.80
CA GLN A 436 -16.10 9.80 -10.56
C GLN A 436 -14.55 9.84 -10.58
N SER A 437 -13.98 11.02 -10.37
CA SER A 437 -12.54 11.20 -10.26
C SER A 437 -11.97 10.41 -9.07
N ILE A 438 -10.93 9.62 -9.34
CA ILE A 438 -10.17 8.90 -8.33
C ILE A 438 -8.69 9.28 -8.46
N ALA A 439 -8.03 9.51 -7.32
CA ALA A 439 -6.59 9.66 -7.25
C ALA A 439 -5.97 8.28 -7.01
N ALA A 440 -5.02 7.90 -7.85
CA ALA A 440 -4.34 6.63 -7.76
C ALA A 440 -2.84 6.80 -8.03
N VAL A 441 -2.02 5.91 -7.49
CA VAL A 441 -0.61 5.79 -7.86
C VAL A 441 -0.51 4.69 -8.92
N GLN A 442 -0.08 5.05 -10.12
CA GLN A 442 0.16 4.12 -11.22
C GLN A 442 1.64 3.73 -11.26
N PHE A 443 1.92 2.45 -11.52
CA PHE A 443 3.29 2.00 -11.67
C PHE A 443 3.75 2.05 -13.14
N THR A 444 4.71 2.93 -13.45
CA THR A 444 5.36 3.00 -14.77
C THR A 444 6.59 2.12 -14.83
N ASP A 445 7.04 1.79 -16.05
CA ASP A 445 8.29 1.05 -16.30
C ASP A 445 8.37 -0.32 -15.62
N SER A 446 7.22 -0.84 -15.18
CA SER A 446 7.07 -2.08 -14.43
C SER A 446 7.06 -3.33 -15.31
N CYS A 447 7.35 -3.19 -16.61
CA CYS A 447 7.50 -4.29 -17.54
C CYS A 447 8.96 -4.74 -17.61
N SER A 448 9.20 -6.03 -17.35
CA SER A 448 10.53 -6.64 -17.48
C SER A 448 10.42 -8.05 -18.02
N THR A 449 11.45 -8.54 -18.69
CA THR A 449 11.53 -9.95 -19.08
C THR A 449 12.12 -10.76 -17.94
N VAL A 450 11.36 -11.73 -17.44
CA VAL A 450 11.85 -12.73 -16.51
C VAL A 450 12.35 -13.93 -17.31
N ARG A 451 13.52 -14.45 -16.94
CA ARG A 451 14.10 -15.65 -17.54
C ARG A 451 14.10 -16.79 -16.52
N ALA A 452 13.67 -17.96 -16.94
CA ALA A 452 13.66 -19.16 -16.14
C ALA A 452 14.18 -20.35 -16.96
N ASP A 453 15.21 -21.01 -16.47
CA ASP A 453 15.79 -22.23 -17.00
C ASP A 453 15.27 -23.40 -16.19
N ILE A 454 14.62 -24.37 -16.84
CA ILE A 454 14.11 -25.60 -16.23
C ILE A 454 14.88 -26.76 -16.84
N ARG A 455 15.50 -27.63 -16.04
CA ARG A 455 16.26 -28.79 -16.51
C ARG A 455 15.87 -30.05 -15.77
N THR A 456 15.98 -31.22 -16.39
CA THR A 456 15.95 -32.48 -15.66
C THR A 456 17.19 -32.61 -14.77
N ASP A 457 17.05 -33.30 -13.64
CA ASP A 457 18.12 -33.58 -12.68
C ASP A 457 19.22 -34.52 -13.22
N GLY A 458 19.12 -34.92 -14.50
CA GLY A 458 20.05 -35.82 -15.16
C GLY A 458 19.97 -37.26 -14.65
N VAL A 459 18.93 -37.62 -13.90
CA VAL A 459 18.76 -38.96 -13.32
C VAL A 459 17.40 -39.52 -13.70
N LEU A 460 17.40 -40.62 -14.46
CA LEU A 460 16.19 -41.37 -14.75
C LEU A 460 16.06 -42.52 -13.75
N LYS A 461 14.95 -42.56 -12.99
CA LYS A 461 14.68 -43.60 -11.99
C LYS A 461 13.63 -44.58 -12.51
N THR A 462 14.00 -45.84 -12.63
CA THR A 462 13.11 -46.95 -12.98
C THR A 462 12.97 -47.92 -11.81
N ASP A 463 12.01 -48.85 -11.88
CA ASP A 463 11.80 -49.87 -10.86
C ASP A 463 13.02 -50.81 -10.64
N PHE A 464 14.00 -50.77 -11.56
CA PHE A 464 15.19 -51.62 -11.55
C PHE A 464 16.51 -50.86 -11.25
N GLY A 465 16.46 -49.55 -10.96
CA GLY A 465 17.63 -48.75 -10.61
C GLY A 465 17.58 -47.29 -11.09
N TRP A 466 18.70 -46.57 -10.97
CA TRP A 466 18.86 -45.22 -11.52
C TRP A 466 19.92 -45.21 -12.62
N THR A 467 19.72 -44.39 -13.65
CA THR A 467 20.71 -44.18 -14.71
C THR A 467 20.94 -42.69 -14.95
N LYS A 468 22.18 -42.29 -15.25
CA LYS A 468 22.52 -40.91 -15.61
C LYS A 468 22.12 -40.67 -17.07
N VAL A 469 21.34 -39.63 -17.29
CA VAL A 469 20.96 -39.15 -18.62
C VAL A 469 21.41 -37.69 -18.79
N PRO A 470 21.71 -37.23 -20.01
CA PRO A 470 21.95 -35.81 -20.25
C PRO A 470 20.78 -34.98 -19.72
N SER A 471 21.06 -33.88 -19.03
CA SER A 471 20.01 -32.97 -18.56
C SER A 471 19.34 -32.33 -19.78
N VAL A 472 18.03 -32.49 -19.89
CA VAL A 472 17.20 -31.87 -20.93
C VAL A 472 16.34 -30.82 -20.25
N GLY A 473 16.20 -29.66 -20.86
CA GLY A 473 15.51 -28.54 -20.25
C GLY A 473 14.95 -27.56 -21.24
N GLY A 474 14.46 -26.44 -20.74
CA GLY A 474 14.08 -25.29 -21.54
C GLY A 474 14.31 -23.99 -20.80
N ARG A 475 14.67 -22.95 -21.53
CA ARG A 475 14.69 -21.57 -21.08
C ARG A 475 13.42 -20.88 -21.54
N ILE A 476 12.68 -20.34 -20.59
CA ILE A 476 11.49 -19.53 -20.82
C ILE A 476 11.88 -18.07 -20.56
N SER A 477 11.67 -17.20 -21.53
CA SER A 477 11.74 -15.74 -21.35
C SER A 477 10.34 -15.18 -21.47
N SER A 478 9.81 -14.55 -20.43
CA SER A 478 8.43 -14.04 -20.45
C SER A 478 8.36 -12.61 -19.90
N PRO A 479 7.64 -11.69 -20.56
CA PRO A 479 7.42 -10.36 -20.02
C PRO A 479 6.47 -10.42 -18.81
N VAL A 480 6.84 -9.77 -17.71
CA VAL A 480 6.07 -9.66 -16.47
C VAL A 480 5.76 -8.20 -16.19
N GLY A 481 4.50 -7.93 -15.85
CA GLY A 481 3.94 -6.60 -15.61
C GLY A 481 2.71 -6.31 -16.49
N PRO A 482 2.20 -5.07 -16.50
CA PRO A 482 2.51 -3.99 -15.56
C PRO A 482 1.89 -4.23 -14.18
N LEU A 483 2.42 -3.57 -13.15
CA LEU A 483 1.85 -3.62 -11.80
C LEU A 483 0.54 -2.82 -11.72
N PRO A 484 -0.47 -3.29 -10.95
CA PRO A 484 -1.75 -2.63 -10.84
C PRO A 484 -1.65 -1.28 -10.10
N PRO A 485 -2.41 -0.25 -10.50
CA PRO A 485 -2.45 1.02 -9.79
C PRO A 485 -3.08 0.86 -8.39
N VAL A 486 -2.63 1.68 -7.45
CA VAL A 486 -3.09 1.69 -6.05
C VAL A 486 -3.98 2.90 -5.81
N LEU A 487 -5.18 2.67 -5.27
CA LEU A 487 -6.10 3.75 -4.90
C LEU A 487 -5.51 4.60 -3.76
N VAL A 488 -5.50 5.92 -3.93
CA VAL A 488 -5.15 6.88 -2.87
C VAL A 488 -6.42 7.50 -2.28
N LEU A 489 -7.26 8.07 -3.14
CA LEU A 489 -8.49 8.74 -2.74
C LEU A 489 -9.58 8.56 -3.79
N ASP A 490 -10.80 8.36 -3.34
CA ASP A 490 -12.01 8.42 -4.13
C ASP A 490 -13.10 9.19 -3.35
N ARG A 491 -14.24 9.39 -4.00
CA ARG A 491 -15.36 10.17 -3.47
C ARG A 491 -16.27 9.38 -2.52
N ARG A 492 -15.74 8.43 -1.76
CA ARG A 492 -16.56 7.67 -0.80
C ARG A 492 -17.12 8.63 0.27
N PRO A 493 -18.44 8.63 0.52
CA PRO A 493 -19.04 9.48 1.54
C PRO A 493 -18.74 8.97 2.96
N PHE A 494 -18.59 9.91 3.88
CA PHE A 494 -18.40 9.65 5.31
C PHE A 494 -19.54 10.28 6.11
N PHE A 495 -20.20 9.48 6.95
CA PHE A 495 -21.28 9.95 7.81
C PHE A 495 -20.74 10.43 9.16
N VAL A 496 -21.07 11.66 9.55
CA VAL A 496 -20.62 12.28 10.81
C VAL A 496 -21.83 12.65 11.66
N ARG A 497 -21.93 12.04 12.85
CA ARG A 497 -22.97 12.37 13.85
C ARG A 497 -22.59 13.61 14.66
N THR A 498 -23.58 14.44 14.96
CA THR A 498 -23.43 15.64 15.80
C THR A 498 -24.40 15.54 17.00
N PRO A 499 -23.95 14.99 18.14
CA PRO A 499 -24.82 14.82 19.30
C PRO A 499 -25.04 16.13 20.06
N THR A 500 -26.18 16.23 20.74
CA THR A 500 -26.40 17.26 21.77
C THR A 500 -25.43 17.04 22.94
N ARG A 501 -24.88 18.12 23.49
CA ARG A 501 -23.99 18.10 24.65
C ARG A 501 -24.54 18.97 25.77
N THR A 502 -24.30 18.59 27.01
CA THR A 502 -24.64 19.41 28.18
C THR A 502 -23.37 19.79 28.92
N ILE A 503 -23.15 21.08 29.12
CA ILE A 503 -22.00 21.66 29.82
C ILE A 503 -22.54 22.58 30.90
N GLY A 504 -22.38 22.20 32.16
CA GLY A 504 -23.02 22.90 33.28
C GLY A 504 -24.53 23.00 33.09
N ASN A 505 -25.05 24.23 33.13
CA ASN A 505 -26.47 24.52 32.90
C ASN A 505 -26.85 24.69 31.42
N TRP A 506 -25.90 24.55 30.48
CA TRP A 506 -26.14 24.78 29.06
C TRP A 506 -26.28 23.47 28.29
N SER A 507 -27.37 23.32 27.54
CA SER A 507 -27.56 22.24 26.56
C SER A 507 -27.31 22.78 25.16
N ILE A 508 -26.26 22.28 24.52
CA ILE A 508 -25.83 22.66 23.17
C ILE A 508 -26.36 21.62 22.17
N SER A 509 -27.30 22.04 21.33
CA SER A 509 -27.93 21.20 20.30
C SER A 509 -27.58 21.73 18.90
N PRO A 510 -26.98 20.91 18.02
CA PRO A 510 -26.69 21.31 16.65
C PRO A 510 -28.00 21.41 15.85
N ARG A 511 -27.99 22.26 14.81
CA ARG A 511 -29.14 22.42 13.90
C ARG A 511 -29.51 21.10 13.20
N TYR A 512 -28.49 20.38 12.75
CA TYR A 512 -28.63 19.08 12.10
C TYR A 512 -27.98 18.01 12.97
N PRO A 513 -28.60 16.83 13.08
CA PRO A 513 -28.09 15.73 13.92
C PRO A 513 -26.95 14.93 13.27
N ALA A 514 -26.71 15.12 11.96
CA ALA A 514 -25.59 14.54 11.24
C ALA A 514 -25.32 15.28 9.92
N PHE A 515 -24.16 15.00 9.32
CA PHE A 515 -23.74 15.47 7.99
C PHE A 515 -23.06 14.34 7.22
N VAL A 516 -23.11 14.39 5.89
CA VAL A 516 -22.35 13.51 4.99
C VAL A 516 -21.22 14.33 4.38
N MET A 517 -19.98 13.87 4.53
CA MET A 517 -18.79 14.49 3.98
C MET A 517 -18.28 13.70 2.78
N ASN A 518 -18.00 14.38 1.67
CA ASN A 518 -17.36 13.81 0.50
C ASN A 518 -16.05 14.53 0.22
N MET A 519 -15.02 13.77 -0.13
CA MET A 519 -13.73 14.31 -0.59
C MET A 519 -13.57 13.98 -2.06
N ARG A 520 -13.36 14.98 -2.90
CA ARG A 520 -13.18 14.80 -4.33
C ARG A 520 -11.79 15.22 -4.76
N PRO A 521 -10.99 14.33 -5.35
CA PRO A 521 -9.67 14.71 -5.86
C PRO A 521 -9.83 15.61 -7.09
N SER A 522 -9.17 16.77 -7.09
CA SER A 522 -9.22 17.75 -8.19
C SER A 522 -7.90 17.79 -8.98
N ARG A 523 -6.77 17.61 -8.29
CA ARG A 523 -5.42 17.59 -8.86
C ARG A 523 -4.59 16.56 -8.09
N PHE A 524 -3.83 15.73 -8.79
CA PHE A 524 -2.85 14.84 -8.17
C PHE A 524 -1.55 14.88 -8.96
N GLY A 525 -0.45 15.27 -8.31
CA GLY A 525 0.83 15.48 -8.96
C GLY A 525 2.02 15.14 -8.07
N SER A 526 3.20 15.06 -8.67
CA SER A 526 4.48 14.87 -8.00
C SER A 526 5.38 16.07 -8.26
N ASN A 527 6.22 16.39 -7.29
CA ASN A 527 7.28 17.38 -7.40
C ASN A 527 8.58 16.79 -6.80
N PRO A 528 9.72 17.51 -6.85
CA PRO A 528 10.98 17.01 -6.28
C PRO A 528 10.95 16.73 -4.78
N GLU A 529 9.94 17.19 -4.05
CA GLU A 529 9.78 17.04 -2.59
C GLU A 529 8.74 15.98 -2.20
N GLY A 530 7.81 15.59 -3.06
CA GLY A 530 6.79 14.60 -2.71
C GLY A 530 5.58 14.58 -3.66
N LEU A 531 4.48 13.98 -3.18
CA LEU A 531 3.19 13.97 -3.84
C LEU A 531 2.28 15.05 -3.26
N GLU A 532 1.50 15.70 -4.13
CA GLU A 532 0.49 16.69 -3.79
C GLU A 532 -0.86 16.28 -4.35
N LEU A 533 -1.86 16.17 -3.50
CA LEU A 533 -3.24 15.84 -3.84
C LEU A 533 -4.15 16.99 -3.38
N ALA A 534 -4.64 17.79 -4.33
CA ALA A 534 -5.67 18.77 -4.05
C ALA A 534 -7.05 18.09 -4.00
N VAL A 535 -7.84 18.47 -3.01
CA VAL A 535 -9.12 17.87 -2.67
C VAL A 535 -10.17 18.97 -2.47
N SER A 536 -11.32 18.79 -3.10
CA SER A 536 -12.53 19.54 -2.78
C SER A 536 -13.31 18.82 -1.70
N LEU A 537 -13.67 19.53 -0.64
CA LEU A 537 -14.52 19.00 0.43
C LEU A 537 -15.96 19.46 0.22
N GLU A 538 -16.89 18.52 0.24
CA GLU A 538 -18.33 18.78 0.18
C GLU A 538 -18.99 18.26 1.45
N THR A 539 -19.87 19.05 2.06
CA THR A 539 -20.62 18.67 3.26
C THR A 539 -22.12 18.86 3.04
N THR A 540 -22.89 17.78 3.22
CA THR A 540 -24.34 17.80 3.05
C THR A 540 -25.05 17.50 4.38
N PRO A 541 -25.94 18.39 4.86
CA PRO A 541 -26.69 18.15 6.11
C PRO A 541 -27.70 17.01 5.98
N VAL A 542 -27.83 16.22 7.04
CA VAL A 542 -28.85 15.17 7.14
C VAL A 542 -30.09 15.76 7.81
N VAL A 543 -31.14 15.98 7.02
CA VAL A 543 -32.43 16.48 7.50
C VAL A 543 -33.34 15.30 7.83
N LEU A 544 -33.80 15.20 9.08
CA LEU A 544 -34.76 14.20 9.51
C LEU A 544 -36.16 14.81 9.50
N GLN A 545 -37.10 14.25 8.72
CA GLN A 545 -38.48 14.74 8.62
C GLN A 545 -39.42 13.97 9.57
N GLY A 546 -39.87 14.53 10.70
CA GLY A 546 -40.88 13.90 11.58
C GLY A 546 -40.76 14.29 13.06
N ASP A 547 -41.62 13.72 13.90
CA ASP A 547 -41.84 14.11 15.30
C ASP A 547 -40.84 13.51 16.32
N GLY A 548 -39.54 13.45 16.01
CA GLY A 548 -38.46 13.17 16.97
C GLY A 548 -38.43 11.77 17.65
N SER A 549 -39.54 11.05 17.73
CA SER A 549 -39.72 9.78 18.44
C SER A 549 -38.93 8.62 17.82
N ASP A 550 -38.58 8.72 16.53
CA ASP A 550 -37.85 7.73 15.73
C ASP A 550 -36.48 8.25 15.23
N GLN A 551 -35.95 9.30 15.88
CA GLN A 551 -34.75 10.01 15.42
C GLN A 551 -33.52 9.10 15.28
N ASP A 552 -33.26 8.26 16.28
CA ASP A 552 -32.06 7.39 16.30
C ASP A 552 -32.11 6.28 15.24
N GLN A 553 -33.30 5.72 14.99
CA GLN A 553 -33.48 4.70 13.96
C GLN A 553 -33.28 5.30 12.57
N ARG A 554 -33.79 6.51 12.33
CA ARG A 554 -33.63 7.24 11.07
C ARG A 554 -32.20 7.70 10.82
N LEU A 555 -31.50 8.16 11.85
CA LEU A 555 -30.07 8.42 11.78
C LEU A 555 -29.28 7.17 11.42
N SER A 556 -29.62 6.04 12.05
CA SER A 556 -28.98 4.76 11.78
C SER A 556 -29.33 4.20 10.39
N ALA A 557 -30.49 4.56 9.82
CA ALA A 557 -30.85 4.26 8.44
C ALA A 557 -30.08 5.14 7.45
N ALA A 558 -29.96 6.44 7.71
CA ALA A 558 -29.15 7.36 6.91
C ALA A 558 -27.67 6.92 6.89
N GLU A 559 -27.12 6.57 8.06
CA GLU A 559 -25.75 6.06 8.16
C GLU A 559 -25.54 4.77 7.35
N ARG A 560 -26.50 3.84 7.39
CA ARG A 560 -26.46 2.62 6.55
C ARG A 560 -26.50 2.96 5.07
N SER A 561 -27.39 3.85 4.66
CA SER A 561 -27.48 4.30 3.27
C SER A 561 -26.18 4.96 2.78
N THR A 562 -25.54 5.78 3.62
CA THR A 562 -24.23 6.35 3.32
C THR A 562 -23.15 5.28 3.14
N ARG A 563 -23.13 4.25 4.00
CA ARG A 563 -22.19 3.12 3.85
C ARG A 563 -22.44 2.32 2.57
N GLU A 564 -23.69 2.01 2.24
CA GLU A 564 -24.04 1.33 1.00
C GLU A 564 -23.60 2.14 -0.24
N GLN A 565 -23.72 3.47 -0.19
CA GLN A 565 -23.20 4.34 -1.24
C GLN A 565 -21.67 4.31 -1.31
N ALA A 566 -20.98 4.32 -0.16
CA ALA A 566 -19.53 4.17 -0.10
C ALA A 566 -19.05 2.83 -0.68
N ASP A 567 -19.75 1.73 -0.40
CA ASP A 567 -19.43 0.41 -0.95
C ASP A 567 -19.62 0.36 -2.47
N LYS A 568 -20.69 0.97 -2.99
CA LYS A 568 -20.92 1.10 -4.44
C LYS A 568 -19.80 1.89 -5.13
N ILE A 569 -19.37 3.01 -4.54
CA ILE A 569 -18.26 3.82 -5.07
C ILE A 569 -16.95 3.02 -4.98
N SER A 570 -16.70 2.31 -3.88
CA SER A 570 -15.52 1.46 -3.73
C SER A 570 -15.44 0.37 -4.80
N ALA A 571 -16.57 -0.26 -5.13
CA ALA A 571 -16.67 -1.25 -6.19
C ALA A 571 -16.43 -0.63 -7.58
N ALA A 572 -16.97 0.56 -7.84
CA ALA A 572 -16.75 1.30 -9.07
C ALA A 572 -15.28 1.72 -9.24
N SER A 573 -14.67 2.31 -8.20
CA SER A 573 -13.24 2.64 -8.15
C SER A 573 -12.38 1.40 -8.44
N SER A 574 -12.68 0.26 -7.81
CA SER A 574 -11.99 -1.00 -8.04
C SER A 574 -12.12 -1.50 -9.48
N LYS A 575 -13.30 -1.33 -10.10
CA LYS A 575 -13.52 -1.67 -11.51
C LYS A 575 -12.70 -0.77 -12.44
N THR A 576 -12.66 0.54 -12.17
CA THR A 576 -11.85 1.51 -12.92
C THR A 576 -10.37 1.15 -12.85
N LEU A 577 -9.84 0.85 -11.66
CA LEU A 577 -8.44 0.47 -11.48
C LEU A 577 -8.09 -0.83 -12.23
N LYS A 578 -8.96 -1.84 -12.18
CA LYS A 578 -8.79 -3.09 -12.95
C LYS A 578 -8.78 -2.85 -14.46
N GLY A 579 -9.60 -1.91 -14.95
CA GLY A 579 -9.65 -1.53 -16.37
C GLY A 579 -8.32 -0.96 -16.89
N VAL A 580 -7.60 -0.20 -16.07
CA VAL A 580 -6.27 0.35 -16.43
C VAL A 580 -5.24 -0.77 -16.63
N VAL A 581 -5.26 -1.80 -15.78
CA VAL A 581 -4.35 -2.95 -15.89
C VAL A 581 -4.61 -3.75 -17.16
N ALA A 582 -5.87 -3.97 -17.50
CA ALA A 582 -6.24 -4.72 -18.70
C ALA A 582 -5.81 -4.02 -20.01
N ALA A 583 -5.64 -2.69 -19.99
CA ALA A 583 -5.22 -1.91 -21.15
C ALA A 583 -3.69 -1.90 -21.38
N GLY A 584 -2.90 -2.21 -20.35
CA GLY A 584 -1.44 -2.29 -20.46
C GLY A 584 -0.98 -3.73 -20.49
N THR A 585 -0.65 -4.28 -21.66
CA THR A 585 0.12 -5.52 -21.76
C THR A 585 1.60 -5.16 -21.91
N CYS A 586 2.49 -5.93 -21.29
CA CYS A 586 3.91 -5.74 -21.52
C CYS A 586 4.26 -6.11 -22.98
N PRO A 587 5.08 -5.30 -23.66
CA PRO A 587 5.52 -5.61 -25.02
C PRO A 587 6.36 -6.89 -25.02
N GLY A 588 6.16 -7.73 -26.04
CA GLY A 588 6.88 -8.99 -26.24
C GLY A 588 5.98 -10.22 -26.09
N SER A 589 6.39 -11.32 -26.71
CA SER A 589 5.82 -12.65 -26.50
C SER A 589 6.69 -13.44 -25.53
N SER A 590 6.13 -14.51 -24.96
CA SER A 590 6.97 -15.48 -24.24
C SER A 590 7.77 -16.28 -25.26
N GLU A 591 9.07 -16.41 -25.06
CA GLU A 591 9.99 -17.18 -25.89
C GLU A 591 10.40 -18.46 -25.16
N PHE A 592 10.61 -19.54 -25.91
CA PHE A 592 11.11 -20.82 -25.39
C PHE A 592 12.33 -21.29 -26.19
N ALA A 593 13.41 -21.63 -25.49
CA ALA A 593 14.57 -22.32 -26.06
C ALA A 593 14.75 -23.68 -25.39
N LEU A 594 15.05 -24.72 -26.15
CA LEU A 594 15.37 -26.05 -25.63
C LEU A 594 16.82 -26.08 -25.13
N LEU A 595 17.06 -26.69 -23.97
CA LEU A 595 18.38 -26.90 -23.39
C LEU A 595 18.73 -28.40 -23.44
N LEU A 596 19.90 -28.77 -23.97
CA LEU A 596 20.44 -30.13 -23.94
C LEU A 596 21.87 -30.08 -23.38
N GLY A 597 22.04 -30.44 -22.11
CA GLY A 597 23.28 -30.17 -21.38
C GLY A 597 23.53 -28.66 -21.27
N ASP A 598 24.68 -28.22 -21.76
CA ASP A 598 25.07 -26.79 -21.84
C ASP A 598 24.71 -26.13 -23.18
N LEU A 599 24.09 -26.88 -24.10
CA LEU A 599 23.70 -26.37 -25.43
C LEU A 599 22.28 -25.81 -25.40
N GLU A 600 22.10 -24.65 -26.05
CA GLU A 600 20.81 -23.96 -26.19
C GLU A 600 20.37 -23.95 -27.66
N PHE A 601 19.11 -24.31 -27.90
CA PHE A 601 18.49 -24.34 -29.21
C PHE A 601 17.23 -23.47 -29.19
N GLY A 602 17.26 -22.31 -29.83
CA GLY A 602 16.13 -21.39 -29.89
C GLY A 602 15.07 -21.78 -30.92
N GLU A 603 14.08 -20.91 -31.12
CA GLU A 603 12.99 -21.07 -32.10
C GLU A 603 13.47 -21.15 -33.56
N SER A 604 14.74 -20.84 -33.84
CA SER A 604 15.36 -20.76 -35.18
C SER A 604 15.64 -22.11 -35.87
N ASN A 605 14.94 -23.19 -35.50
CA ASN A 605 15.15 -24.54 -36.06
C ASN A 605 16.57 -25.11 -35.86
N ASP A 606 17.34 -24.62 -34.88
CA ASP A 606 18.74 -25.06 -34.70
C ASP A 606 18.86 -26.54 -34.28
N LEU A 607 17.86 -27.09 -33.58
CA LEU A 607 17.77 -28.52 -33.31
C LEU A 607 17.52 -29.33 -34.59
N VAL A 608 16.65 -28.84 -35.47
CA VAL A 608 16.38 -29.47 -36.77
C VAL A 608 17.65 -29.42 -37.63
N ARG A 609 18.35 -28.28 -37.65
CA ARG A 609 19.64 -28.13 -38.33
C ARG A 609 20.69 -29.08 -37.76
N LEU A 610 20.81 -29.21 -36.43
CA LEU A 610 21.72 -30.16 -35.79
C LEU A 610 21.37 -31.61 -36.13
N LEU A 611 20.09 -31.99 -36.07
CA LEU A 611 19.63 -33.35 -36.39
C LEU A 611 19.80 -33.69 -37.88
N VAL A 612 19.67 -32.70 -38.77
CA VAL A 612 20.01 -32.79 -40.19
C VAL A 612 21.52 -32.99 -40.37
N VAL A 613 22.36 -32.20 -39.69
CA VAL A 613 23.83 -32.31 -39.72
C VAL A 613 24.33 -33.65 -39.16
N LEU A 614 23.65 -34.21 -38.15
CA LEU A 614 23.97 -35.50 -37.55
C LEU A 614 23.39 -36.71 -38.31
N GLY A 615 22.63 -36.50 -39.39
CA GLY A 615 22.07 -37.57 -40.22
C GLY A 615 21.03 -38.45 -39.51
N LYS A 616 20.34 -37.94 -38.49
CA LYS A 616 19.46 -38.71 -37.59
C LYS A 616 17.96 -38.55 -37.87
N LEU A 617 17.58 -37.84 -38.92
CA LEU A 617 16.17 -37.68 -39.30
C LEU A 617 15.72 -38.81 -40.23
N PRO A 618 14.53 -39.41 -40.00
CA PRO A 618 13.90 -40.30 -40.98
C PRO A 618 13.72 -39.59 -42.34
N GLU A 619 13.87 -40.30 -43.46
CA GLU A 619 13.80 -39.72 -44.81
C GLU A 619 12.56 -38.83 -45.04
N ALA A 620 11.41 -39.23 -44.48
CA ALA A 620 10.17 -38.47 -44.57
C ALA A 620 10.23 -37.07 -43.91
N ALA A 621 11.02 -36.92 -42.84
CA ALA A 621 11.25 -35.63 -42.18
C ALA A 621 12.36 -34.82 -42.87
N LEU A 622 13.31 -35.51 -43.53
CA LEU A 622 14.33 -34.90 -44.38
C LEU A 622 13.70 -34.18 -45.59
N ASP A 623 12.67 -34.78 -46.20
CA ASP A 623 11.95 -34.19 -47.34
C ASP A 623 11.04 -33.02 -46.95
N ALA A 624 10.56 -32.97 -45.71
CA ALA A 624 9.88 -31.80 -45.16
C ALA A 624 10.86 -30.65 -44.87
N ALA A 625 12.07 -30.96 -44.37
CA ALA A 625 13.11 -29.98 -44.07
C ALA A 625 13.72 -29.33 -45.34
N LYS A 626 13.80 -30.06 -46.46
CA LYS A 626 14.24 -29.54 -47.77
C LYS A 626 13.34 -28.44 -48.36
N ARG A 627 12.13 -28.24 -47.82
CA ARG A 627 11.17 -27.23 -48.29
C ARG A 627 11.30 -25.87 -47.60
N LEU A 628 12.27 -25.70 -46.70
CA LEU A 628 12.55 -24.43 -46.02
C LEU A 628 13.61 -23.62 -46.80
N PRO A 629 13.44 -22.29 -47.00
CA PRO A 629 14.31 -21.50 -47.87
C PRO A 629 15.62 -21.03 -47.20
N GLY A 630 16.76 -21.23 -47.90
CA GLY A 630 18.07 -20.53 -47.75
C GLY A 630 18.90 -20.85 -46.49
N GLU A 631 20.24 -20.90 -46.47
CA GLU A 631 21.32 -20.48 -47.36
C GLU A 631 22.59 -21.29 -47.04
N VAL A 632 23.10 -22.15 -47.95
CA VAL A 632 24.51 -22.61 -47.98
C VAL A 632 24.88 -22.97 -49.42
N SER A 633 26.08 -22.57 -49.87
CA SER A 633 26.56 -22.71 -51.26
C SER A 633 26.54 -24.16 -51.79
N PRO A 634 26.07 -24.39 -53.04
CA PRO A 634 25.97 -25.71 -53.66
C PRO A 634 27.26 -26.54 -53.67
N GLU A 635 28.45 -25.91 -53.70
CA GLU A 635 29.71 -26.65 -53.72
C GLU A 635 30.02 -27.41 -52.41
N LYS A 636 29.55 -26.92 -51.26
CA LYS A 636 29.72 -27.63 -49.96
C LYS A 636 28.77 -28.82 -49.83
N ILE A 637 27.58 -28.71 -50.40
CA ILE A 637 26.54 -29.75 -50.40
C ILE A 637 26.95 -30.92 -51.30
N LYS A 638 27.55 -30.63 -52.46
CA LYS A 638 28.03 -31.64 -53.41
C LYS A 638 29.10 -32.55 -52.81
N GLY A 639 30.08 -31.99 -52.09
CA GLY A 639 31.13 -32.78 -51.43
C GLY A 639 30.64 -33.69 -50.29
N TRP A 640 29.48 -33.41 -49.69
CA TRP A 640 28.89 -34.22 -48.61
C TRP A 640 27.92 -35.29 -49.13
N ILE A 641 27.22 -35.02 -50.23
CA ILE A 641 26.31 -35.97 -50.88
C ILE A 641 27.09 -37.10 -51.57
N ASP A 642 28.26 -36.79 -52.15
CA ASP A 642 28.99 -37.75 -52.97
C ASP A 642 29.64 -38.90 -52.16
N ASN A 643 29.83 -38.76 -50.82
CA ASN A 643 30.37 -39.85 -50.00
C ASN A 643 30.12 -39.69 -48.47
N PRO A 644 28.87 -39.85 -47.99
CA PRO A 644 28.53 -39.64 -46.58
C PRO A 644 29.15 -40.68 -45.63
N GLY A 645 29.31 -41.93 -46.08
CA GLY A 645 29.86 -43.02 -45.26
C GLY A 645 31.35 -42.86 -44.92
N ASP A 646 32.15 -42.37 -45.87
CA ASP A 646 33.60 -42.23 -45.71
C ASP A 646 34.03 -40.98 -44.94
N SER A 647 33.19 -39.94 -44.92
CA SER A 647 33.44 -38.74 -44.12
C SER A 647 33.09 -38.97 -42.65
N PHE A 648 32.01 -39.72 -42.37
CA PHE A 648 31.61 -40.09 -41.02
C PHE A 648 32.61 -41.05 -40.36
N LYS A 649 33.07 -42.09 -41.06
CA LYS A 649 34.05 -43.07 -40.56
C LYS A 649 35.42 -42.46 -40.21
N ARG A 650 35.83 -41.39 -40.91
CA ARG A 650 37.10 -40.68 -40.63
C ARG A 650 36.99 -39.71 -39.44
N GLY A 651 35.78 -39.26 -39.13
CA GLY A 651 35.48 -38.43 -37.95
C GLY A 651 35.64 -39.22 -36.64
N GLU A 652 35.87 -38.48 -35.55
CA GLU A 652 36.08 -39.06 -34.22
C GLU A 652 34.85 -39.82 -33.71
N ALA A 653 33.65 -39.32 -34.04
CA ALA A 653 32.38 -39.99 -33.75
C ALA A 653 32.20 -41.32 -34.51
N GLY A 654 32.62 -41.43 -35.77
CA GLY A 654 32.56 -42.67 -36.53
C GLY A 654 33.53 -43.72 -36.00
N ARG A 655 34.73 -43.30 -35.59
CA ARG A 655 35.70 -44.17 -34.92
C ARG A 655 35.23 -44.66 -33.55
N GLN A 656 34.47 -43.84 -32.82
CA GLN A 656 33.86 -44.27 -31.55
C GLN A 656 32.68 -45.22 -31.76
N LEU A 657 31.88 -45.05 -32.82
CA LEU A 657 30.78 -45.96 -33.14
C LEU A 657 31.26 -47.34 -33.59
N ASP A 658 32.31 -47.42 -34.42
CA ASP A 658 32.93 -48.69 -34.81
C ASP A 658 33.54 -49.42 -33.61
N ARG A 659 34.14 -48.69 -32.66
CA ARG A 659 34.61 -49.27 -31.38
C ARG A 659 33.47 -49.81 -30.56
N LEU A 660 32.37 -49.07 -30.42
CA LEU A 660 31.21 -49.50 -29.66
C LEU A 660 30.54 -50.73 -30.29
N GLN A 661 30.37 -50.77 -31.62
CA GLN A 661 29.82 -51.93 -32.33
C GLN A 661 30.72 -53.17 -32.19
N HIS A 662 32.03 -52.99 -32.18
CA HIS A 662 32.98 -54.08 -31.94
C HIS A 662 33.02 -54.54 -30.47
N GLU A 663 32.76 -53.63 -29.52
CA GLU A 663 32.66 -53.97 -28.09
C GLU A 663 31.31 -54.59 -27.71
N THR A 664 30.25 -54.35 -28.48
CA THR A 664 28.92 -54.94 -28.31
C THR A 664 28.62 -56.06 -29.30
N SER A 665 29.63 -56.61 -29.99
CA SER A 665 29.39 -57.71 -30.94
C SER A 665 28.85 -58.94 -30.19
N PRO A 666 27.97 -59.74 -30.82
CA PRO A 666 27.44 -60.96 -30.20
C PRO A 666 28.54 -61.89 -29.68
N GLU A 667 29.68 -61.99 -30.36
CA GLU A 667 30.80 -62.82 -29.89
C GLU A 667 31.46 -62.26 -28.61
N LYS A 668 31.61 -60.93 -28.49
CA LYS A 668 32.14 -60.32 -27.26
C LYS A 668 31.15 -60.43 -26.12
N VAL A 669 29.87 -60.14 -26.36
CA VAL A 669 28.81 -60.27 -25.35
C VAL A 669 28.71 -61.71 -24.84
N GLN A 670 28.83 -62.70 -25.72
CA GLN A 670 28.90 -64.11 -25.32
C GLN A 670 30.16 -64.41 -24.47
N GLY A 671 31.32 -63.84 -24.82
CA GLY A 671 32.53 -63.94 -23.99
C GLY A 671 32.40 -63.29 -22.60
N TRP A 672 31.62 -62.20 -22.46
CA TRP A 672 31.30 -61.59 -21.17
C TRP A 672 30.38 -62.47 -20.32
N VAL A 673 29.48 -63.23 -20.94
CA VAL A 673 28.57 -64.15 -20.25
C VAL A 673 29.30 -65.43 -19.82
N GLU A 674 30.19 -65.98 -20.65
CA GLU A 674 30.87 -67.25 -20.38
C GLU A 674 32.06 -67.11 -19.42
N LYS A 675 32.79 -65.98 -19.45
CA LYS A 675 33.99 -65.74 -18.61
C LYS A 675 34.07 -64.28 -18.14
N PRO A 676 33.17 -63.84 -17.25
CA PRO A 676 33.00 -62.43 -16.91
C PRO A 676 34.26 -61.77 -16.31
N VAL A 677 35.06 -62.51 -15.53
CA VAL A 677 36.28 -61.97 -14.90
C VAL A 677 37.41 -61.80 -15.91
N GLU A 678 37.70 -62.81 -16.75
CA GLU A 678 38.72 -62.67 -17.81
C GLU A 678 38.33 -61.64 -18.87
N SER A 679 37.03 -61.55 -19.19
CA SER A 679 36.49 -60.57 -20.13
C SER A 679 36.55 -59.15 -19.57
N PHE A 680 36.27 -58.97 -18.28
CA PHE A 680 36.48 -57.70 -17.58
C PHE A 680 37.96 -57.32 -17.57
N GLU A 681 38.87 -58.22 -17.21
CA GLU A 681 40.32 -57.93 -17.19
C GLU A 681 40.91 -57.56 -18.57
N ARG A 682 40.33 -58.07 -19.66
CA ARG A 682 40.72 -57.72 -21.04
C ARG A 682 40.06 -56.44 -21.55
N SER A 683 38.97 -55.99 -20.91
CA SER A 683 38.25 -54.77 -21.29
C SER A 683 39.04 -53.51 -20.93
N THR A 684 38.74 -52.40 -21.62
CA THR A 684 39.38 -51.11 -21.37
C THR A 684 39.27 -50.67 -19.89
N PRO A 685 38.11 -50.80 -19.21
CA PRO A 685 38.01 -50.60 -17.77
C PRO A 685 38.90 -51.53 -16.94
N GLY A 686 38.98 -52.83 -17.26
CA GLY A 686 39.82 -53.77 -16.51
C GLY A 686 41.32 -53.56 -16.74
N GLN A 687 41.73 -53.10 -17.91
CA GLN A 687 43.11 -52.68 -18.18
C GLN A 687 43.47 -51.38 -17.45
N ILE A 688 42.54 -50.44 -17.31
CA ILE A 688 42.70 -49.22 -16.49
C ILE A 688 42.85 -49.59 -15.00
N VAL A 689 42.14 -50.63 -14.54
CA VAL A 689 42.26 -51.11 -13.15
C VAL A 689 43.58 -51.89 -12.93
N LYS A 690 44.07 -52.65 -13.93
CA LYS A 690 45.32 -53.43 -13.83
C LYS A 690 46.61 -52.62 -14.04
N ASP A 691 46.61 -51.65 -14.95
CA ASP A 691 47.75 -50.77 -15.23
C ASP A 691 47.25 -49.35 -15.53
N PRO A 692 46.88 -48.57 -14.50
CA PRO A 692 46.31 -47.24 -14.66
C PRO A 692 47.27 -46.27 -15.35
N ILE A 693 48.59 -46.47 -15.23
CA ILE A 693 49.61 -45.57 -15.79
C ILE A 693 49.85 -45.89 -17.28
N GLY A 694 49.90 -47.16 -17.65
CA GLY A 694 49.99 -47.59 -19.05
C GLY A 694 48.72 -47.29 -19.86
N ALA A 695 47.55 -47.36 -19.22
CA ALA A 695 46.27 -47.02 -19.85
C ALA A 695 46.12 -45.51 -20.09
N PHE A 696 46.60 -44.66 -19.16
CA PHE A 696 46.57 -43.20 -19.31
C PHE A 696 47.42 -42.71 -20.50
N LYS A 697 48.56 -43.35 -20.78
CA LYS A 697 49.41 -43.07 -21.95
C LYS A 697 48.86 -43.53 -23.31
N LYS A 698 47.80 -44.35 -23.31
CA LYS A 698 47.14 -44.85 -24.53
C LYS A 698 45.82 -44.13 -24.84
N LEU A 699 45.24 -43.45 -23.84
CA LEU A 699 43.97 -42.72 -23.94
C LEU A 699 44.15 -41.23 -24.26
N PHE A 700 45.37 -40.71 -24.09
CA PHE A 700 45.86 -39.41 -24.52
C PHE A 700 47.09 -39.61 -25.41
#